data_AF-A0A959QYT2-F1
#
_entry.id   AF-A0A959QYT2-F1
#
_cell.length_a   1.000
_cell.length_b   1.000
_cell.length_c   1.000
_cell.angle_alpha   90.00
_cell.angle_beta   90.00
_cell.angle_gamma   90.00
#
_symmetry.space_group_name_H-M   'P 1'
#
loop_
_entity.id
_entity.type
_entity.pdbx_description
1 polymer ?
#
loop_
_entity_poly.entity_id
_entity_poly.type
_entity_poly.pdbx_seq_one_letter_code
_entity_poly.pdbx_strand_id
1 'polypeptide(L)'
;MSDKLATYTFLPWLRQGIVNELNTPGAGETRATVDVNLDIQADLVAGGTSNSQISQQIQIYGPGDIIGIDKKAIIKEEPRNYITNFEANYFPYIDFYDEDYAWRYTPEQPDANNRLRPWITLVVLKEDEFEDGSNLLNRPLPFIKVSNAATAFPPGDQLWAWAHVHVNEGLDDPIISNNQAKIANEMAGILASNPDLAYCRILCPRKLEPSAAYHAFLVPTYETGRLAGLGLDPGLSPNALQIAWDAYSAGLKTDPEFYPYYHRWYFRTGTLGDFEYLVRLLVPKPMDHRVGTRDMDVQKPGSNISGIDQPELEGILKLGGALRIPFDTLQSPHKEIAIKYDEWAKNYPVDFQKELAAFVNLPDDYESLSAEAANTDAGHPNDPDPLITAPIYGRWHALATRLLKEQDGTDLPQNQNWLHDLNLDPRFRVAAGIGTGVVQDNQEEYMKAAWEQIGDVLEANNRIRLAQLAKEVSFSWYNKHLQPLRASSTGTFLAVAAPMQKRVLAEGLTVYHQFKTSVISRAPVSTAMRKVIAPRGRIVEKLNFDKAPEATIRPDNLIERINEGQITAAPPKVVPAGVATVDDIADALQPKNVPDFIADLLKKYPWIKWIPLVLAILLLIILFFLGVANITWGIGAAIAIGLIGLYRLLNNWEKAFEQAESISESAQTPDSVDDYPSSPDWQVTFPGDGIQPTIGETDSPEAIRFKGALKDSFNLIQVTASASEVPPLQKLNLTAIANTTFDKINPNFTIPKRTFQGIFIPARILQLMKEEFVEAMAYPVIDLPMYKPLVEKSDELFLPNINFVTQNSISLLETNQRFIESYMVGLNHEFARELLWREYVTDQRGSYFRQFWDVSSFLADRNEDPEVLKEKMRDIPPLDTWSKFSNLGDHDNREQGNDNEEELVLVIRGELLKKYPTAVIYAQRAKWQLDDQGNIDNKRERQLVDISDSEEDNPPTSKIKTPLYEAKVDPDIYFFGFDLTAKEAKGGKGDNPNDDPGWFFVIKERPGEPRFGLDIDNEGDIDVWNDLSWPVAAPGLADGGFLQINAGTQTIEVTPPEINNNEDETEKVKQHEDDVFVTWNKDMHAAELAYILYQVPVLVGVHAAEMLPR
;
A
#
# COMPACT_ATOMS: atom_id res chain seq x y z
N MET A 1 3.93 13.43 8.65
CA MET A 1 4.30 14.47 9.63
C MET A 1 5.76 14.24 9.95
N SER A 2 6.57 15.29 10.02
CA SER A 2 8.00 15.21 10.28
C SER A 2 8.27 14.69 11.69
N ASP A 3 9.30 13.85 11.77
CA ASP A 3 9.62 12.91 12.84
C ASP A 3 10.45 13.58 13.98
N LYS A 4 9.99 14.73 14.49
CA LYS A 4 10.52 15.43 15.69
C LYS A 4 9.45 16.37 16.26
N LEU A 5 9.42 16.57 17.59
CA LEU A 5 8.79 17.77 18.17
C LEU A 5 9.28 19.01 17.41
N ALA A 6 8.34 19.83 16.91
CA ALA A 6 8.67 20.99 16.09
C ALA A 6 9.53 21.95 16.94
N THR A 7 10.79 22.10 16.54
CA THR A 7 11.73 23.05 17.14
C THR A 7 11.78 24.26 16.23
N TYR A 8 11.51 25.44 16.78
CA TYR A 8 11.44 26.66 16.01
C TYR A 8 12.68 27.52 16.26
N THR A 9 13.32 28.00 15.20
CA THR A 9 14.34 29.05 15.29
C THR A 9 13.81 30.35 14.70
N PHE A 10 13.94 31.45 15.44
CA PHE A 10 13.57 32.78 14.98
C PHE A 10 14.82 33.59 14.64
N LEU A 11 14.84 34.26 13.48
CA LEU A 11 15.89 35.23 13.13
C LEU A 11 15.28 36.62 12.97
N PRO A 12 15.96 37.70 13.41
CA PRO A 12 15.38 39.04 13.34
C PRO A 12 15.20 39.54 11.91
N TRP A 13 16.02 39.08 10.98
CA TRP A 13 15.96 39.38 9.55
C TRP A 13 16.85 38.42 8.77
N LEU A 14 16.61 38.31 7.47
CA LEU A 14 17.49 37.64 6.53
C LEU A 14 17.51 38.40 5.21
N ARG A 15 18.69 38.45 4.58
CA ARG A 15 18.89 39.04 3.25
C ARG A 15 19.91 38.22 2.47
N GLN A 16 19.64 38.04 1.18
CA GLN A 16 20.49 37.30 0.28
C GLN A 16 21.14 38.21 -0.79
N GLY A 17 22.35 37.85 -1.19
CA GLY A 17 23.05 38.47 -2.31
C GLY A 17 23.69 39.83 -2.00
N ILE A 18 23.82 40.66 -3.04
CA ILE A 18 24.60 41.92 -3.03
C ILE A 18 23.99 43.02 -2.14
N VAL A 19 22.74 42.85 -1.70
CA VAL A 19 22.01 43.79 -0.81
C VAL A 19 22.63 43.84 0.60
N ASN A 20 23.49 42.89 0.95
CA ASN A 20 24.23 42.91 2.22
C ASN A 20 25.36 43.96 2.25
N GLU A 21 25.81 44.45 1.10
CA GLU A 21 26.91 45.41 0.96
C GLU A 21 26.40 46.83 0.62
N LEU A 22 25.17 47.15 1.02
CA LEU A 22 24.54 48.45 0.74
C LEU A 22 25.25 49.60 1.45
N ASN A 23 25.43 50.73 0.78
CA ASN A 23 25.72 52.01 1.43
C ASN A 23 24.43 52.70 1.87
N THR A 24 24.44 53.29 3.07
CA THR A 24 23.29 54.04 3.60
C THR A 24 22.95 55.23 2.70
N PRO A 25 21.69 55.35 2.21
CA PRO A 25 21.28 56.42 1.30
C PRO A 25 21.42 57.80 1.95
N GLY A 26 21.94 58.77 1.19
CA GLY A 26 22.01 60.17 1.57
C GLY A 26 20.66 60.91 1.50
N ALA A 27 20.60 62.13 2.02
CA ALA A 27 19.40 62.97 1.91
C ALA A 27 19.07 63.30 0.45
N GLY A 28 17.82 63.08 0.03
CA GLY A 28 17.36 63.26 -1.35
C GLY A 28 17.60 62.08 -2.29
N GLU A 29 18.28 61.02 -1.83
CA GLU A 29 18.43 59.78 -2.60
C GLU A 29 17.19 58.89 -2.41
N THR A 30 16.70 58.28 -3.49
CA THR A 30 15.50 57.43 -3.50
C THR A 30 15.81 55.93 -3.55
N ARG A 31 17.07 55.56 -3.82
CA ARG A 31 17.55 54.18 -3.91
C ARG A 31 18.86 54.01 -3.16
N ALA A 32 19.07 52.80 -2.65
CA ALA A 32 20.34 52.42 -2.05
C ALA A 32 21.36 52.02 -3.13
N THR A 33 22.64 52.21 -2.84
CA THR A 33 23.74 51.96 -3.77
C THR A 33 24.76 50.97 -3.21
N VAL A 34 25.42 50.21 -4.08
CA VAL A 34 26.59 49.38 -3.73
C VAL A 34 27.80 49.85 -4.52
N ASP A 35 28.94 49.95 -3.86
CA ASP A 35 30.22 50.22 -4.51
C ASP A 35 30.77 48.92 -5.12
N VAL A 36 30.77 48.82 -6.44
CA VAL A 36 31.42 47.70 -7.15
C VAL A 36 32.83 48.13 -7.57
N ASN A 37 33.81 47.45 -6.99
CA ASN A 37 35.22 47.67 -7.28
C ASN A 37 35.76 46.58 -8.21
N LEU A 38 36.30 46.98 -9.36
CA LEU A 38 36.97 46.12 -10.32
C LEU A 38 38.48 46.38 -10.27
N ASP A 39 39.24 45.40 -9.80
CA ASP A 39 40.70 45.42 -9.83
C ASP A 39 41.20 44.88 -11.18
N ILE A 40 41.80 45.75 -11.99
CA ILE A 40 42.41 45.41 -13.27
C ILE A 40 43.92 45.28 -13.07
N GLN A 41 44.43 44.07 -13.25
CA GLN A 41 45.86 43.81 -13.34
C GLN A 41 46.24 43.67 -14.83
N ALA A 42 47.08 44.58 -15.31
CA ALA A 42 47.58 44.58 -16.68
C ALA A 42 49.09 44.27 -16.70
N ASP A 43 49.49 43.27 -17.48
CA ASP A 43 50.90 43.02 -17.79
C ASP A 43 51.37 44.03 -18.84
N LEU A 44 52.32 44.88 -18.46
CA LEU A 44 52.88 45.90 -19.34
C LEU A 44 53.81 45.25 -20.37
N VAL A 45 53.72 45.70 -21.63
CA VAL A 45 54.54 45.21 -22.76
C VAL A 45 56.05 45.35 -22.49
N ALA A 46 56.45 46.27 -21.61
CA ALA A 46 57.84 46.48 -21.20
C ALA A 46 58.32 45.54 -20.05
N GLY A 47 57.46 44.66 -19.56
CA GLY A 47 57.69 43.84 -18.37
C GLY A 47 57.27 44.54 -17.07
N GLY A 48 56.47 43.85 -16.25
CA GLY A 48 55.90 44.34 -14.98
C GLY A 48 54.36 44.34 -14.97
N THR A 49 53.75 44.33 -13.79
CA THR A 49 52.29 44.38 -13.59
C THR A 49 51.84 45.79 -13.16
N SER A 50 50.75 46.29 -13.72
CA SER A 50 50.08 47.52 -13.30
C SER A 50 48.70 47.17 -12.77
N ASN A 51 48.41 47.59 -11.53
CA ASN A 51 47.10 47.40 -10.91
C ASN A 51 46.35 48.74 -10.93
N SER A 52 45.11 48.73 -11.41
CA SER A 52 44.19 49.87 -11.37
C SER A 52 42.84 49.41 -10.87
N GLN A 53 42.31 50.09 -9.85
CA GLN A 53 40.99 49.83 -9.29
C GLN A 53 39.98 50.82 -9.88
N ILE A 54 38.94 50.30 -10.52
CA ILE A 54 37.80 51.09 -11.01
C ILE A 54 36.64 50.87 -10.04
N SER A 55 36.12 51.95 -9.45
CA SER A 55 34.95 51.90 -8.58
C SER A 55 33.73 52.46 -9.30
N GLN A 56 32.61 51.75 -9.26
CA GLN A 56 31.33 52.20 -9.82
C GLN A 56 30.20 51.95 -8.83
N GLN A 57 29.41 52.99 -8.55
CA GLN A 57 28.20 52.88 -7.74
C GLN A 57 27.04 52.35 -8.58
N ILE A 58 26.45 51.24 -8.12
CA ILE A 58 25.29 50.61 -8.76
C ILE A 58 24.07 50.81 -7.85
N GLN A 59 22.97 51.29 -8.41
CA GLN A 59 21.69 51.38 -7.71
C GLN A 59 21.00 50.02 -7.64
N ILE A 60 20.45 49.68 -6.49
CA ILE A 60 19.63 48.49 -6.29
C ILE A 60 18.14 48.89 -6.32
N TYR A 61 17.28 47.96 -6.77
CA TYR A 61 15.84 48.13 -6.69
C TYR A 61 15.39 48.36 -5.24
N GLY A 62 14.57 49.38 -5.02
CA GLY A 62 14.03 49.74 -3.70
C GLY A 62 12.50 49.69 -3.66
N PRO A 63 11.87 50.11 -2.54
CA PRO A 63 10.42 50.04 -2.37
C PRO A 63 9.64 50.85 -3.42
N GLY A 64 10.22 51.95 -3.91
CA GLY A 64 9.63 52.78 -4.96
C GLY A 64 9.60 52.14 -6.36
N ASP A 65 10.23 51.00 -6.55
CA ASP A 65 10.21 50.25 -7.81
C ASP A 65 9.12 49.16 -7.85
N ILE A 66 8.44 48.91 -6.72
CA ILE A 66 7.50 47.80 -6.54
C ILE A 66 6.05 48.28 -6.62
N ILE A 67 5.40 47.99 -7.75
CA ILE A 67 3.99 48.35 -8.03
C ILE A 67 3.02 47.17 -7.92
N GLY A 68 3.44 46.06 -7.30
CA GLY A 68 2.60 44.87 -7.09
C GLY A 68 3.41 43.67 -6.59
N ILE A 69 2.70 42.70 -6.00
CA ILE A 69 3.27 41.41 -5.58
C ILE A 69 2.45 40.26 -6.19
N ASP A 70 3.08 39.10 -6.38
CA ASP A 70 2.34 37.88 -6.73
C ASP A 70 1.69 37.32 -5.45
N LYS A 71 0.38 37.03 -5.52
CA LYS A 71 -0.35 36.42 -4.39
C LYS A 71 0.21 35.05 -4.00
N LYS A 72 0.86 34.34 -4.93
CA LYS A 72 1.50 33.05 -4.63
C LYS A 72 2.69 33.13 -3.68
N ALA A 73 3.25 34.33 -3.49
CA ALA A 73 4.29 34.53 -2.49
C ALA A 73 3.75 34.43 -1.06
N ILE A 74 2.44 34.63 -0.85
CA ILE A 74 1.78 34.51 0.45
C ILE A 74 1.42 33.04 0.66
N ILE A 75 1.95 32.45 1.73
CA ILE A 75 1.62 31.06 2.13
C ILE A 75 0.37 31.05 3.02
N LYS A 76 0.30 31.98 3.98
CA LYS A 76 -0.69 31.96 5.04
C LYS A 76 -1.09 33.37 5.46
N GLU A 77 -2.38 33.53 5.73
CA GLU A 77 -2.99 34.71 6.35
C GLU A 77 -3.65 34.25 7.65
N GLU A 78 -3.29 34.85 8.78
CA GLU A 78 -3.92 34.61 10.07
C GLU A 78 -4.36 35.97 10.64
N PRO A 79 -5.65 36.20 10.91
CA PRO A 79 -6.76 35.26 10.84
C PRO A 79 -7.11 34.89 9.40
N ARG A 80 -7.61 33.67 9.17
CA ARG A 80 -8.06 33.26 7.83
C ARG A 80 -9.15 34.19 7.30
N ASN A 81 -9.11 34.48 6.01
CA ASN A 81 -10.11 35.33 5.37
C ASN A 81 -11.54 34.82 5.62
N TYR A 82 -12.44 35.72 6.04
CA TYR A 82 -13.83 35.48 6.44
C TYR A 82 -14.07 34.70 7.74
N ILE A 83 -13.04 34.43 8.55
CA ILE A 83 -13.27 33.89 9.90
C ILE A 83 -14.07 34.90 10.74
N THR A 84 -15.04 34.43 11.51
CA THR A 84 -15.96 35.29 12.28
C THR A 84 -15.69 35.31 13.78
N ASN A 85 -14.78 34.48 14.26
CA ASN A 85 -14.58 34.19 15.68
C ASN A 85 -13.09 34.13 16.06
N PHE A 86 -12.23 34.89 15.40
CA PHE A 86 -10.81 34.98 15.76
C PHE A 86 -10.62 35.49 17.20
N GLU A 87 -9.61 34.99 17.91
CA GLU A 87 -9.34 35.42 19.28
C GLU A 87 -8.76 36.85 19.31
N ALA A 88 -9.25 37.69 20.21
CA ALA A 88 -8.82 39.09 20.29
C ALA A 88 -7.43 39.27 20.93
N ASN A 89 -6.92 38.26 21.63
CA ASN A 89 -5.64 38.29 22.35
C ASN A 89 -4.43 37.93 21.48
N TYR A 90 -4.64 37.28 20.32
CA TYR A 90 -3.59 36.96 19.36
C TYR A 90 -3.37 38.08 18.32
N PHE A 91 -2.14 38.16 17.83
CA PHE A 91 -1.73 39.08 16.77
C PHE A 91 -2.07 38.54 15.39
N PRO A 92 -2.72 39.32 14.52
CA PRO A 92 -2.81 39.03 13.10
C PRO A 92 -1.42 38.99 12.46
N TYR A 93 -1.17 38.02 11.57
CA TYR A 93 0.06 37.89 10.80
C TYR A 93 -0.15 37.39 9.37
N ILE A 94 0.88 37.55 8.56
CA ILE A 94 0.98 37.03 7.20
C ILE A 94 2.34 36.41 6.97
N ASP A 95 2.37 35.24 6.31
CA ASP A 95 3.58 34.48 6.01
C ASP A 95 3.89 34.49 4.51
N PHE A 96 5.17 34.65 4.18
CA PHE A 96 5.67 34.61 2.81
C PHE A 96 6.66 33.46 2.60
N TYR A 97 6.58 32.81 1.44
CA TYR A 97 7.41 31.65 1.10
C TYR A 97 8.90 31.96 1.13
N ASP A 98 9.31 33.06 0.52
CA ASP A 98 10.70 33.46 0.55
C ASP A 98 11.06 34.07 1.92
N GLU A 99 12.08 33.54 2.57
CA GLU A 99 12.57 33.89 3.89
C GLU A 99 13.18 35.30 4.01
N ASP A 100 13.64 35.88 2.90
CA ASP A 100 14.17 37.26 2.85
C ASP A 100 13.10 38.28 2.39
N TYR A 101 11.87 37.84 2.08
CA TYR A 101 10.88 38.64 1.35
C TYR A 101 10.58 39.98 2.03
N ALA A 102 10.44 39.99 3.36
CA ALA A 102 10.12 41.20 4.13
C ALA A 102 11.24 42.27 4.11
N TRP A 103 12.49 41.90 3.84
CA TRP A 103 13.65 42.82 3.84
C TRP A 103 14.37 42.95 2.50
N ARG A 104 13.95 42.19 1.48
CA ARG A 104 14.56 42.13 0.14
C ARG A 104 14.77 43.50 -0.51
N TYR A 105 13.81 44.41 -0.34
CA TYR A 105 13.86 45.77 -0.90
C TYR A 105 14.07 46.87 0.15
N THR A 106 14.44 46.52 1.38
CA THR A 106 14.68 47.51 2.43
C THR A 106 15.98 48.29 2.13
N PRO A 107 15.93 49.63 2.04
CA PRO A 107 17.08 50.47 1.66
C PRO A 107 18.03 50.83 2.82
N GLU A 108 17.98 50.09 3.93
CA GLU A 108 18.67 50.39 5.19
C GLU A 108 19.65 49.27 5.58
N GLN A 109 20.70 49.59 6.34
CA GLN A 109 21.54 48.60 7.02
C GLN A 109 20.97 48.24 8.41
N PRO A 110 21.22 47.03 8.93
CA PRO A 110 20.85 46.68 10.30
C PRO A 110 21.57 47.58 11.32
N ASP A 111 20.90 47.88 12.43
CA ASP A 111 21.51 48.66 13.51
C ASP A 111 22.44 47.81 14.41
N ALA A 112 23.02 48.44 15.45
CA ALA A 112 23.94 47.77 16.37
C ALA A 112 23.31 46.62 17.19
N ASN A 113 21.98 46.57 17.27
CA ASN A 113 21.22 45.52 17.95
C ASN A 113 20.62 44.52 16.94
N ASN A 114 21.15 44.47 15.70
CA ASN A 114 20.66 43.62 14.60
C ASN A 114 19.19 43.86 14.23
N ARG A 115 18.68 45.10 14.36
CA ARG A 115 17.31 45.44 13.99
C ARG A 115 17.25 45.98 12.57
N LEU A 116 16.23 45.57 11.82
CA LEU A 116 16.04 45.95 10.44
C LEU A 116 14.56 46.09 10.09
N ARG A 117 14.17 47.23 9.53
CA ARG A 117 12.78 47.50 9.19
C ARG A 117 12.36 46.75 7.90
N PRO A 118 11.18 46.13 7.86
CA PRO A 118 10.68 45.50 6.64
C PRO A 118 10.18 46.58 5.65
N TRP A 119 10.31 46.33 4.34
CA TRP A 119 9.83 47.28 3.31
C TRP A 119 8.31 47.25 3.13
N ILE A 120 7.66 46.22 3.67
CA ILE A 120 6.21 46.02 3.77
C ILE A 120 5.79 45.91 5.25
N THR A 121 4.60 46.38 5.57
CA THR A 121 4.03 46.33 6.93
C THR A 121 2.61 45.80 6.87
N LEU A 122 2.22 45.01 7.87
CA LEU A 122 0.84 44.57 8.06
C LEU A 122 0.09 45.57 8.94
N VAL A 123 -0.97 46.17 8.38
CA VAL A 123 -1.83 47.12 9.09
C VAL A 123 -3.24 46.55 9.18
N VAL A 124 -3.76 46.42 10.39
CA VAL A 124 -5.12 45.94 10.66
C VAL A 124 -5.97 47.13 11.07
N LEU A 125 -7.07 47.39 10.36
CA LEU A 125 -8.00 48.50 10.59
C LEU A 125 -9.41 47.98 10.82
N LYS A 126 -10.13 48.63 11.74
CA LYS A 126 -11.56 48.39 11.94
C LYS A 126 -12.35 48.99 10.76
N GLU A 127 -13.52 48.44 10.44
CA GLU A 127 -14.33 48.89 9.28
C GLU A 127 -14.66 50.39 9.25
N ASP A 128 -14.69 51.07 10.41
CA ASP A 128 -14.97 52.50 10.55
C ASP A 128 -13.71 53.39 10.51
N GLU A 129 -12.51 52.81 10.41
CA GLU A 129 -11.23 53.54 10.42
C GLU A 129 -10.70 53.90 9.02
N PHE A 130 -11.30 53.37 7.96
CA PHE A 130 -10.87 53.62 6.58
C PHE A 130 -12.06 53.80 5.62
N GLU A 131 -11.80 54.49 4.51
CA GLU A 131 -12.72 54.56 3.36
C GLU A 131 -12.04 53.92 2.13
N ASP A 132 -12.77 53.14 1.34
CA ASP A 132 -12.24 52.58 0.09
C ASP A 132 -12.01 53.69 -0.95
N GLY A 133 -10.86 53.64 -1.64
CA GLY A 133 -10.54 54.56 -2.72
C GLY A 133 -11.45 54.37 -3.94
N SER A 134 -12.11 55.45 -4.39
CA SER A 134 -13.10 55.41 -5.48
C SER A 134 -12.57 55.73 -6.88
N ASN A 135 -11.32 56.21 -7.00
CA ASN A 135 -10.72 56.64 -8.27
C ASN A 135 -9.36 55.96 -8.55
N LEU A 136 -9.40 54.82 -9.25
CA LEU A 136 -8.22 54.03 -9.64
C LEU A 136 -7.56 54.51 -10.94
N LEU A 137 -8.12 55.53 -11.61
CA LEU A 137 -7.57 56.02 -12.88
C LEU A 137 -6.19 56.64 -12.65
N ASN A 138 -5.16 56.14 -13.35
CA ASN A 138 -3.74 56.50 -13.19
C ASN A 138 -3.09 56.09 -11.84
N ARG A 139 -3.68 55.15 -11.09
CA ARG A 139 -3.07 54.58 -9.88
C ARG A 139 -2.76 53.09 -10.11
N PRO A 140 -1.50 52.64 -9.97
CA PRO A 140 -1.13 51.25 -10.17
C PRO A 140 -1.77 50.28 -9.18
N LEU A 141 -1.93 50.70 -7.92
CA LEU A 141 -2.45 49.86 -6.84
C LEU A 141 -3.79 50.37 -6.31
N PRO A 142 -4.64 49.47 -5.78
CA PRO A 142 -5.77 49.87 -4.97
C PRO A 142 -5.27 50.54 -3.68
N PHE A 143 -6.06 51.48 -3.15
CA PHE A 143 -5.68 52.27 -1.99
C PHE A 143 -6.88 52.51 -1.07
N ILE A 144 -6.57 52.73 0.20
CA ILE A 144 -7.52 53.15 1.23
C ILE A 144 -7.23 54.59 1.65
N LYS A 145 -8.26 55.28 2.12
CA LYS A 145 -8.13 56.58 2.76
C LYS A 145 -8.23 56.42 4.27
N VAL A 146 -7.22 56.91 4.99
CA VAL A 146 -7.12 56.84 6.45
C VAL A 146 -6.77 58.23 6.97
N SER A 147 -7.73 58.91 7.58
CA SER A 147 -7.55 60.31 8.03
C SER A 147 -6.64 60.44 9.27
N ASN A 148 -6.51 59.38 10.09
CA ASN A 148 -5.70 59.37 11.32
C ASN A 148 -4.60 58.30 11.27
N ALA A 149 -3.91 58.14 10.14
CA ALA A 149 -2.89 57.09 9.97
C ALA A 149 -1.78 57.12 11.04
N ALA A 150 -1.42 58.30 11.56
CA ALA A 150 -0.41 58.42 12.62
C ALA A 150 -0.77 57.68 13.93
N THR A 151 -2.05 57.42 14.19
CA THR A 151 -2.51 56.67 15.37
C THR A 151 -3.13 55.33 15.01
N ALA A 152 -3.62 55.17 13.78
CA ALA A 152 -4.24 53.94 13.30
C ALA A 152 -3.23 52.92 12.74
N PHE A 153 -1.98 53.33 12.47
CA PHE A 153 -0.90 52.47 11.97
C PHE A 153 0.16 52.30 13.07
N PRO A 154 0.93 51.18 13.05
CA PRO A 154 2.00 50.96 14.02
C PRO A 154 3.09 52.05 13.93
N PRO A 155 3.74 52.43 15.05
CA PRO A 155 4.82 53.42 15.04
C PRO A 155 5.98 53.04 14.11
N GLY A 156 6.39 53.97 13.25
CA GLY A 156 7.36 53.72 12.17
C GLY A 156 8.78 53.35 12.62
N ASP A 157 9.18 53.81 13.80
CA ASP A 157 10.49 53.54 14.42
C ASP A 157 10.59 52.14 15.05
N GLN A 158 9.46 51.45 15.21
CA GLN A 158 9.36 50.15 15.88
C GLN A 158 8.98 49.01 14.93
N LEU A 159 8.87 49.27 13.62
CA LEU A 159 8.48 48.26 12.63
C LEU A 159 9.46 47.10 12.50
N TRP A 160 10.71 47.29 12.91
CA TRP A 160 11.70 46.21 12.97
C TRP A 160 11.26 45.06 13.89
N ALA A 161 10.42 45.33 14.90
CA ALA A 161 10.03 44.34 15.89
C ALA A 161 8.99 43.32 15.38
N TRP A 162 8.23 43.70 14.35
CA TRP A 162 7.02 42.98 13.93
C TRP A 162 7.22 42.16 12.66
N ALA A 163 8.46 41.86 12.30
CA ALA A 163 8.80 40.94 11.23
C ALA A 163 9.98 40.07 11.67
N HIS A 164 9.91 38.77 11.40
CA HIS A 164 10.98 37.82 11.70
C HIS A 164 11.01 36.69 10.66
N VAL A 165 12.13 35.99 10.58
CA VAL A 165 12.25 34.73 9.85
C VAL A 165 11.90 33.60 10.79
N HIS A 166 11.08 32.69 10.33
CA HIS A 166 10.63 31.51 11.06
C HIS A 166 11.22 30.28 10.40
N VAL A 167 11.98 29.49 11.15
CA VAL A 167 12.58 28.23 10.71
C VAL A 167 11.98 27.10 11.53
N ASN A 168 11.44 26.08 10.88
CA ASN A 168 10.77 24.93 11.49
C ASN A 168 11.74 23.84 12.00
N GLU A 169 13.03 24.19 12.16
CA GLU A 169 14.06 23.34 12.75
C GLU A 169 15.01 24.17 13.62
N GLY A 170 15.65 23.52 14.60
CA GLY A 170 16.76 24.08 15.38
C GLY A 170 18.02 24.29 14.53
N LEU A 171 18.56 25.50 14.51
CA LEU A 171 19.79 25.84 13.78
C LEU A 171 21.08 25.59 14.58
N ASP A 172 21.07 25.81 15.90
CA ASP A 172 22.25 25.71 16.77
C ASP A 172 21.88 25.06 18.13
N ASP A 173 22.86 24.56 18.89
CA ASP A 173 22.66 23.91 20.19
C ASP A 173 22.29 24.89 21.35
N PRO A 174 22.80 26.14 21.45
CA PRO A 174 22.36 27.09 22.45
C PRO A 174 21.08 27.82 22.02
N ILE A 175 20.23 28.14 22.99
CA ILE A 175 18.94 28.84 22.80
C ILE A 175 19.11 30.22 22.16
N ILE A 176 20.20 30.91 22.50
CA ILE A 176 20.60 32.17 21.86
C ILE A 176 22.00 32.01 21.29
N SER A 177 22.16 32.27 19.99
CA SER A 177 23.43 32.26 19.29
C SER A 177 23.71 33.62 18.66
N ASN A 178 24.88 34.19 18.97
CA ASN A 178 25.36 35.46 18.39
C ASN A 178 26.35 35.23 17.22
N ASN A 179 26.56 33.98 16.80
CA ASN A 179 27.52 33.65 15.74
C ASN A 179 26.88 33.68 14.36
N GLN A 180 26.77 34.89 13.78
CA GLN A 180 26.13 35.12 12.49
C GLN A 180 26.70 34.25 11.35
N ALA A 181 28.01 34.00 11.33
CA ALA A 181 28.64 33.20 10.28
C ALA A 181 28.27 31.71 10.37
N LYS A 182 28.10 31.18 11.59
CA LYS A 182 27.66 29.80 11.80
C LYS A 182 26.20 29.64 11.40
N ILE A 183 25.33 30.52 11.91
CA ILE A 183 23.88 30.53 11.62
C ILE A 183 23.64 30.63 10.10
N ALA A 184 24.35 31.51 9.40
CA ALA A 184 24.21 31.65 7.95
C ALA A 184 24.58 30.37 7.18
N ASN A 185 25.62 29.64 7.62
CA ASN A 185 26.03 28.38 7.00
C ASN A 185 25.02 27.25 7.25
N GLU A 186 24.51 27.15 8.48
CA GLU A 186 23.48 26.15 8.85
C GLU A 186 22.16 26.43 8.13
N MET A 187 21.73 27.69 8.09
CA MET A 187 20.56 28.14 7.35
C MET A 187 20.68 27.80 5.85
N ALA A 188 21.84 28.03 5.24
CA ALA A 188 22.09 27.65 3.85
C ALA A 188 22.01 26.12 3.65
N GLY A 189 22.43 25.34 4.64
CA GLY A 189 22.31 23.88 4.65
C GLY A 189 20.86 23.40 4.71
N ILE A 190 20.03 23.99 5.57
CA ILE A 190 18.59 23.69 5.69
C ILE A 190 17.85 24.05 4.41
N LEU A 191 18.05 25.27 3.89
CA LEU A 191 17.40 25.70 2.65
C LEU A 191 17.80 24.83 1.44
N ALA A 192 19.03 24.31 1.43
CA ALA A 192 19.48 23.39 0.39
C ALA A 192 18.91 21.97 0.51
N SER A 193 18.58 21.51 1.72
CA SER A 193 17.98 20.19 1.95
C SER A 193 16.48 20.20 1.69
N ASN A 194 15.77 21.19 2.23
CA ASN A 194 14.35 21.41 2.02
C ASN A 194 14.01 22.90 2.20
N PRO A 195 13.70 23.63 1.11
CA PRO A 195 13.37 25.06 1.19
C PRO A 195 12.06 25.33 1.94
N ASP A 196 11.17 24.35 2.09
CA ASP A 196 9.87 24.51 2.76
C ASP A 196 9.98 24.63 4.30
N LEU A 197 11.21 24.54 4.84
CA LEU A 197 11.46 24.59 6.29
C LEU A 197 11.62 26.01 6.83
N ALA A 198 11.71 27.04 5.99
CA ALA A 198 11.85 28.42 6.43
C ALA A 198 10.94 29.36 5.62
N TYR A 199 10.49 30.42 6.27
CA TYR A 199 9.64 31.45 5.69
C TYR A 199 9.80 32.75 6.50
N CYS A 200 9.29 33.89 6.00
CA CYS A 200 9.23 35.12 6.80
C CYS A 200 7.80 35.46 7.21
N ARG A 201 7.64 35.98 8.42
CA ARG A 201 6.36 36.37 9.01
C ARG A 201 6.34 37.86 9.31
N ILE A 202 5.21 38.50 9.03
CA ILE A 202 4.94 39.89 9.42
C ILE A 202 3.69 39.92 10.31
N LEU A 203 3.84 40.46 11.52
CA LEU A 203 2.82 40.60 12.55
C LEU A 203 2.25 42.02 12.57
N CYS A 204 1.01 42.17 13.04
CA CYS A 204 0.43 43.47 13.40
C CYS A 204 0.33 43.56 14.92
N PRO A 205 1.03 44.51 15.59
CA PRO A 205 1.07 44.61 17.06
C PRO A 205 -0.21 45.18 17.69
N ARG A 206 -1.34 45.08 16.99
CA ARG A 206 -2.59 45.69 17.41
C ARG A 206 -3.32 44.79 18.41
N LYS A 207 -3.69 45.33 19.56
CA LYS A 207 -4.63 44.68 20.48
C LYS A 207 -6.03 44.76 19.87
N LEU A 208 -6.64 43.62 19.56
CA LEU A 208 -7.94 43.60 18.89
C LEU A 208 -9.07 43.81 19.90
N GLU A 209 -10.16 44.43 19.45
CA GLU A 209 -11.41 44.53 20.20
C GLU A 209 -12.23 43.24 20.00
N PRO A 210 -12.80 42.65 21.06
CA PRO A 210 -13.70 41.50 20.92
C PRO A 210 -14.96 41.84 20.11
N SER A 211 -15.51 40.86 19.37
CA SER A 211 -16.75 41.04 18.58
C SER A 211 -16.75 42.18 17.55
N ALA A 212 -15.58 42.54 17.01
CA ALA A 212 -15.40 43.61 16.03
C ALA A 212 -15.00 43.08 14.65
N ALA A 213 -15.29 43.85 13.60
CA ALA A 213 -14.97 43.54 12.21
C ALA A 213 -13.71 44.30 11.77
N TYR A 214 -12.74 43.58 11.22
CA TYR A 214 -11.43 44.09 10.84
C TYR A 214 -11.06 43.74 9.40
N HIS A 215 -10.25 44.61 8.80
CA HIS A 215 -9.55 44.35 7.55
C HIS A 215 -8.05 44.47 7.78
N ALA A 216 -7.31 43.49 7.29
CA ALA A 216 -5.86 43.52 7.27
C ALA A 216 -5.38 43.95 5.89
N PHE A 217 -4.40 44.85 5.87
CA PHE A 217 -3.82 45.46 4.68
C PHE A 217 -2.30 45.31 4.70
N LEU A 218 -1.75 44.71 3.66
CA LEU A 218 -0.31 44.70 3.43
C LEU A 218 0.08 45.97 2.66
N VAL A 219 0.77 46.90 3.31
CA VAL A 219 1.10 48.23 2.77
C VAL A 219 2.60 48.46 2.63
N PRO A 220 3.07 49.33 1.71
CA PRO A 220 4.47 49.76 1.68
C PRO A 220 4.84 50.54 2.94
N THR A 221 5.97 50.19 3.57
CA THR A 221 6.51 50.87 4.75
C THR A 221 7.06 52.27 4.43
N TYR A 222 7.75 52.40 3.30
CA TYR A 222 8.47 53.60 2.92
C TYR A 222 7.66 54.52 1.99
N GLU A 223 7.86 55.83 2.11
CA GLU A 223 7.15 56.86 1.35
C GLU A 223 7.39 56.73 -0.16
N THR A 224 8.58 56.31 -0.59
CA THR A 224 8.88 56.02 -1.99
C THR A 224 7.97 54.94 -2.57
N GLY A 225 7.66 53.90 -1.79
CA GLY A 225 6.71 52.85 -2.16
C GLY A 225 5.25 53.32 -2.15
N ARG A 226 4.86 54.16 -1.18
CA ARG A 226 3.52 54.77 -1.14
C ARG A 226 3.27 55.62 -2.39
N LEU A 227 4.21 56.48 -2.76
CA LEU A 227 4.11 57.34 -3.95
C LEU A 227 4.03 56.51 -5.23
N ALA A 228 4.91 55.51 -5.39
CA ALA A 228 4.90 54.60 -6.54
C ALA A 228 3.55 53.86 -6.69
N GLY A 229 3.03 53.32 -5.58
CA GLY A 229 1.74 52.62 -5.56
C GLY A 229 0.54 53.50 -5.90
N LEU A 230 0.63 54.81 -5.63
CA LEU A 230 -0.37 55.81 -6.01
C LEU A 230 -0.15 56.37 -7.43
N GLY A 231 0.89 55.96 -8.15
CA GLY A 231 1.22 56.48 -9.48
C GLY A 231 1.87 57.86 -9.48
N LEU A 232 2.41 58.27 -8.33
CA LEU A 232 3.14 59.52 -8.12
C LEU A 232 4.66 59.28 -8.23
N ASP A 233 5.42 60.34 -8.47
CA ASP A 233 6.89 60.27 -8.59
C ASP A 233 7.54 59.98 -7.22
N PRO A 234 8.27 58.85 -7.05
CA PRO A 234 8.99 58.53 -5.82
C PRO A 234 10.06 59.56 -5.44
N GLY A 235 10.54 60.37 -6.41
CA GLY A 235 11.44 61.50 -6.20
C GLY A 235 10.90 62.61 -5.30
N LEU A 236 9.59 62.63 -5.02
CA LEU A 236 8.98 63.57 -4.08
C LEU A 236 9.25 63.21 -2.60
N SER A 237 9.78 62.01 -2.32
CA SER A 237 10.17 61.63 -0.96
C SER A 237 11.38 62.44 -0.47
N PRO A 238 11.40 62.91 0.79
CA PRO A 238 12.57 63.59 1.37
C PRO A 238 13.88 62.78 1.33
N ASN A 239 13.76 61.46 1.49
CA ASN A 239 14.85 60.48 1.39
C ASN A 239 14.27 59.06 1.26
N ALA A 240 15.12 58.07 0.99
CA ALA A 240 14.73 56.66 0.86
C ALA A 240 14.24 56.02 2.17
N LEU A 241 14.61 56.55 3.34
CA LEU A 241 14.30 56.00 4.66
C LEU A 241 13.02 56.58 5.29
N GLN A 242 12.37 57.54 4.63
CA GLN A 242 11.16 58.19 5.11
C GLN A 242 10.00 57.19 5.20
N ILE A 243 9.40 57.03 6.38
CA ILE A 243 8.21 56.18 6.58
C ILE A 243 6.97 56.84 5.97
N ALA A 244 6.11 56.01 5.38
CA ALA A 244 4.96 56.42 4.57
C ALA A 244 3.89 57.21 5.36
N TRP A 245 3.70 56.94 6.66
CA TRP A 245 2.72 57.64 7.50
C TRP A 245 3.33 58.68 8.45
N ASP A 246 4.65 58.82 8.48
CA ASP A 246 5.30 59.89 9.25
C ASP A 246 5.09 61.26 8.62
N ALA A 247 5.08 62.29 9.46
CA ALA A 247 4.98 63.68 9.03
C ALA A 247 6.34 64.20 8.55
N TYR A 248 6.35 64.88 7.41
CA TYR A 248 7.48 65.68 6.92
C TYR A 248 6.99 67.06 6.44
N SER A 249 7.92 67.97 6.13
CA SER A 249 7.69 69.42 5.93
C SER A 249 6.33 69.79 5.30
N ALA A 250 5.59 70.64 6.01
CA ALA A 250 4.20 71.00 5.69
C ALA A 250 4.04 71.48 4.24
N GLY A 251 3.15 70.82 3.48
CA GLY A 251 2.83 71.15 2.09
C GLY A 251 3.55 70.34 1.01
N LEU A 252 4.48 69.45 1.37
CA LEU A 252 5.21 68.59 0.41
C LEU A 252 4.62 67.17 0.29
N LYS A 253 3.87 66.69 1.29
CA LYS A 253 3.23 65.37 1.25
C LYS A 253 1.98 65.41 0.38
N THR A 254 2.07 64.83 -0.81
CA THR A 254 0.95 64.71 -1.75
C THR A 254 0.04 63.58 -1.29
N ASP A 255 -1.28 63.83 -1.28
CA ASP A 255 -2.31 62.86 -0.88
C ASP A 255 -2.00 62.16 0.45
N PRO A 256 -1.84 62.89 1.57
CA PRO A 256 -1.31 62.35 2.83
C PRO A 256 -2.22 61.30 3.49
N GLU A 257 -3.50 61.26 3.14
CA GLU A 257 -4.48 60.31 3.69
C GLU A 257 -4.58 59.02 2.86
N PHE A 258 -3.97 58.94 1.67
CA PHE A 258 -4.11 57.79 0.78
C PHE A 258 -2.93 56.82 0.92
N TYR A 259 -3.26 55.54 1.11
CA TYR A 259 -2.30 54.46 1.31
C TYR A 259 -2.61 53.30 0.36
N PRO A 260 -1.71 52.98 -0.59
CA PRO A 260 -1.88 51.82 -1.44
C PRO A 260 -1.61 50.53 -0.65
N TYR A 261 -2.25 49.44 -1.06
CA TYR A 261 -2.02 48.13 -0.47
C TYR A 261 -1.76 47.08 -1.56
N TYR A 262 -0.93 46.11 -1.23
CA TYR A 262 -0.61 44.98 -2.10
C TYR A 262 -1.61 43.83 -1.94
N HIS A 263 -2.12 43.63 -0.73
CA HIS A 263 -3.03 42.55 -0.39
C HIS A 263 -3.99 42.98 0.74
N ARG A 264 -5.22 42.45 0.73
CA ARG A 264 -6.28 42.72 1.72
C ARG A 264 -7.09 41.46 2.00
N TRP A 265 -7.40 41.20 3.27
CA TRP A 265 -8.40 40.21 3.68
C TRP A 265 -9.28 40.73 4.83
N TYR A 266 -10.34 40.00 5.14
CA TYR A 266 -11.35 40.36 6.14
C TYR A 266 -11.43 39.30 7.24
N PHE A 267 -11.68 39.72 8.48
CA PHE A 267 -12.01 38.81 9.58
C PHE A 267 -12.85 39.53 10.65
N ARG A 268 -13.47 38.75 11.54
CA ARG A 268 -14.09 39.26 12.77
C ARG A 268 -13.54 38.54 13.99
N THR A 269 -13.44 39.27 15.09
CA THR A 269 -13.10 38.69 16.39
C THR A 269 -14.34 38.10 17.06
N GLY A 270 -14.16 37.02 17.82
CA GLY A 270 -15.20 36.34 18.56
C GLY A 270 -15.48 36.95 19.95
N THR A 271 -16.36 36.30 20.70
CA THR A 271 -16.46 36.46 22.15
C THR A 271 -15.23 35.85 22.82
N LEU A 272 -14.84 36.37 23.99
CA LEU A 272 -13.67 35.92 24.77
C LEU A 272 -13.63 34.39 24.94
N GLY A 273 -12.44 33.79 24.79
CA GLY A 273 -12.16 32.37 24.99
C GLY A 273 -11.19 31.80 23.96
N ASP A 274 -9.92 31.65 24.34
CA ASP A 274 -8.88 30.92 23.61
C ASP A 274 -9.06 29.40 23.77
N PHE A 275 -8.13 28.61 23.22
CA PHE A 275 -8.18 27.15 23.27
C PHE A 275 -8.19 26.67 24.72
N GLU A 276 -7.27 27.18 25.55
CA GLU A 276 -7.16 26.80 26.94
C GLU A 276 -8.45 27.07 27.71
N TYR A 277 -9.03 28.26 27.55
CA TYR A 277 -10.31 28.60 28.14
C TYR A 277 -11.41 27.61 27.74
N LEU A 278 -11.50 27.27 26.44
CA LEU A 278 -12.53 26.35 25.94
C LEU A 278 -12.34 24.92 26.41
N VAL A 279 -11.09 24.47 26.60
CA VAL A 279 -10.81 23.15 27.17
C VAL A 279 -11.11 23.13 28.67
N ARG A 280 -10.70 24.16 29.42
CA ARG A 280 -11.03 24.31 30.86
C ARG A 280 -12.54 24.41 31.10
N LEU A 281 -13.30 24.88 30.11
CA LEU A 281 -14.76 24.94 30.17
C LEU A 281 -15.43 23.55 30.07
N LEU A 282 -14.74 22.54 29.53
CA LEU A 282 -15.27 21.19 29.45
C LEU A 282 -15.28 20.52 30.82
N VAL A 283 -16.47 20.13 31.28
CA VAL A 283 -16.62 19.44 32.57
C VAL A 283 -16.71 17.93 32.34
N PRO A 284 -15.76 17.13 32.87
CA PRO A 284 -15.86 15.68 32.84
C PRO A 284 -16.98 15.19 33.75
N LYS A 285 -17.85 14.33 33.23
CA LYS A 285 -18.90 13.70 34.04
C LYS A 285 -19.46 12.41 33.45
N PRO A 286 -20.06 11.55 34.28
CA PRO A 286 -20.86 10.42 33.83
C PRO A 286 -22.04 10.83 32.96
N MET A 287 -22.31 10.02 31.93
CA MET A 287 -23.48 10.19 31.07
C MET A 287 -24.78 9.92 31.83
N ASP A 288 -25.86 10.67 31.51
CA ASP A 288 -27.20 10.40 32.05
C ASP A 288 -27.68 9.02 31.61
N HIS A 289 -28.15 8.19 32.57
CA HIS A 289 -28.61 6.82 32.35
C HIS A 289 -29.70 6.63 31.27
N ARG A 290 -30.39 7.70 30.86
CA ARG A 290 -31.41 7.67 29.81
C ARG A 290 -30.85 7.77 28.40
N VAL A 291 -29.61 8.25 28.25
CA VAL A 291 -28.93 8.36 26.94
C VAL A 291 -28.67 6.96 26.38
N GLY A 292 -28.84 6.79 25.07
CA GLY A 292 -28.64 5.50 24.40
C GLY A 292 -29.84 4.57 24.40
N THR A 293 -30.92 4.90 25.11
CA THR A 293 -32.16 4.10 25.11
C THR A 293 -33.42 4.97 25.00
N ARG A 294 -34.46 4.45 24.34
CA ARG A 294 -35.78 5.07 24.25
C ARG A 294 -36.89 4.06 24.46
N ASP A 295 -37.96 4.49 25.10
CA ASP A 295 -39.11 3.63 25.37
C ASP A 295 -39.87 3.36 24.07
N MET A 296 -40.09 2.08 23.78
CA MET A 296 -40.86 1.58 22.65
C MET A 296 -42.07 0.83 23.18
N ASP A 297 -43.26 1.31 22.85
CA ASP A 297 -44.52 0.62 23.14
C ASP A 297 -44.66 -0.63 22.27
N VAL A 298 -44.81 -1.79 22.92
CA VAL A 298 -44.93 -3.11 22.27
C VAL A 298 -46.28 -3.76 22.56
N GLN A 299 -47.25 -3.03 23.12
CA GLN A 299 -48.59 -3.55 23.41
C GLN A 299 -49.43 -3.76 22.15
N LYS A 300 -49.15 -3.00 21.08
CA LYS A 300 -49.88 -3.05 19.81
C LYS A 300 -48.93 -3.07 18.61
N PRO A 301 -48.22 -4.20 18.39
CA PRO A 301 -47.26 -4.34 17.30
C PRO A 301 -47.93 -4.29 15.90
N GLY A 302 -49.24 -4.51 15.81
CA GLY A 302 -49.98 -4.55 14.55
C GLY A 302 -49.95 -5.93 13.88
N SER A 303 -50.41 -6.01 12.62
CA SER A 303 -50.30 -7.21 11.76
C SER A 303 -50.89 -8.50 12.34
N ASN A 304 -51.96 -8.40 13.14
CA ASN A 304 -52.62 -9.53 13.82
C ASN A 304 -51.75 -10.30 14.82
N ILE A 305 -50.63 -9.74 15.27
CA ILE A 305 -49.75 -10.32 16.30
C ILE A 305 -50.13 -9.78 17.68
N SER A 306 -50.11 -10.64 18.70
CA SER A 306 -50.36 -10.25 20.08
C SER A 306 -49.22 -9.36 20.62
N GLY A 307 -49.55 -8.32 21.38
CA GLY A 307 -48.53 -7.47 22.02
C GLY A 307 -47.78 -8.18 23.15
N ILE A 308 -46.64 -7.62 23.54
CA ILE A 308 -45.88 -8.07 24.70
C ILE A 308 -46.48 -7.40 25.95
N ASP A 309 -47.44 -8.08 26.59
CA ASP A 309 -48.12 -7.60 27.81
C ASP A 309 -47.63 -8.34 29.06
N GLN A 310 -46.31 -8.27 29.31
CA GLN A 310 -45.73 -8.78 30.55
C GLN A 310 -45.81 -7.68 31.64
N PRO A 311 -46.44 -7.94 32.81
CA PRO A 311 -46.58 -6.94 33.86
C PRO A 311 -45.24 -6.37 34.36
N GLU A 312 -44.18 -7.17 34.27
CA GLU A 312 -42.83 -6.76 34.64
C GLU A 312 -42.29 -5.68 33.72
N LEU A 313 -42.54 -5.76 32.41
CA LEU A 313 -42.03 -4.82 31.40
C LEU A 313 -42.91 -3.58 31.21
N GLU A 314 -44.08 -3.52 31.85
CA GLU A 314 -45.06 -2.42 31.71
C GLU A 314 -45.50 -2.17 30.25
N GLY A 315 -45.37 -3.18 29.38
CA GLY A 315 -45.67 -3.08 27.95
C GLY A 315 -44.66 -2.26 27.13
N ILE A 316 -43.47 -1.99 27.67
CA ILE A 316 -42.40 -1.27 26.99
C ILE A 316 -41.13 -2.10 26.81
N LEU A 317 -40.41 -1.87 25.70
CA LEU A 317 -39.03 -2.28 25.52
C LEU A 317 -38.13 -1.05 25.35
N LYS A 318 -36.85 -1.18 25.70
CA LYS A 318 -35.85 -0.12 25.52
C LYS A 318 -35.19 -0.28 24.15
N LEU A 319 -35.54 0.58 23.21
CA LEU A 319 -34.91 0.66 21.89
C LEU A 319 -33.55 1.36 22.04
N GLY A 320 -32.47 0.69 21.64
CA GLY A 320 -31.11 1.24 21.65
C GLY A 320 -30.77 2.01 20.36
N GLY A 321 -29.69 2.80 20.42
CA GLY A 321 -29.03 3.40 19.26
C GLY A 321 -27.70 2.71 18.92
N ALA A 322 -26.90 3.38 18.09
CA ALA A 322 -25.56 2.94 17.71
C ALA A 322 -24.55 3.00 18.87
N LEU A 323 -24.81 3.86 19.86
CA LEU A 323 -24.04 3.99 21.07
C LEU A 323 -24.93 3.77 22.30
N ARG A 324 -24.36 3.21 23.36
CA ARG A 324 -25.02 3.02 24.66
C ARG A 324 -24.06 3.33 25.81
N ILE A 325 -24.59 3.34 27.04
CA ILE A 325 -23.79 3.63 28.24
C ILE A 325 -23.02 2.36 28.64
N PRO A 326 -21.75 2.46 29.07
CA PRO A 326 -20.95 1.27 29.34
C PRO A 326 -21.50 0.38 30.44
N PHE A 327 -21.99 -0.81 30.06
CA PHE A 327 -22.78 -1.68 30.95
C PHE A 327 -22.00 -2.12 32.21
N ASP A 328 -20.70 -2.35 32.07
CA ASP A 328 -19.84 -2.81 33.16
C ASP A 328 -19.57 -1.75 34.24
N THR A 329 -19.72 -0.48 33.89
CA THR A 329 -19.48 0.65 34.79
C THR A 329 -20.76 1.22 35.40
N LEU A 330 -21.92 0.72 34.99
CA LEU A 330 -23.22 1.10 35.54
C LEU A 330 -23.33 0.76 37.03
N GLN A 331 -23.96 1.66 37.79
CA GLN A 331 -24.33 1.38 39.18
C GLN A 331 -25.40 0.29 39.27
N SER A 332 -25.38 -0.50 40.34
CA SER A 332 -26.28 -1.66 40.55
C SER A 332 -27.76 -1.43 40.21
N PRO A 333 -28.45 -0.36 40.66
CA PRO A 333 -29.87 -0.18 40.35
C PRO A 333 -30.13 0.05 38.86
N HIS A 334 -29.23 0.73 38.15
CA HIS A 334 -29.37 0.95 36.70
C HIS A 334 -29.01 -0.32 35.90
N LYS A 335 -28.06 -1.12 36.40
CA LYS A 335 -27.69 -2.40 35.82
C LYS A 335 -28.84 -3.42 35.86
N GLU A 336 -29.57 -3.48 36.97
CA GLU A 336 -30.77 -4.33 37.10
C GLU A 336 -31.87 -3.93 36.12
N ILE A 337 -32.06 -2.63 35.88
CA ILE A 337 -33.02 -2.11 34.90
C ILE A 337 -32.60 -2.50 33.48
N ALA A 338 -31.32 -2.38 33.13
CA ALA A 338 -30.81 -2.78 31.82
C ALA A 338 -31.02 -4.28 31.58
N ILE A 339 -30.62 -5.14 32.53
CA ILE A 339 -30.79 -6.60 32.46
C ILE A 339 -32.27 -6.97 32.27
N LYS A 340 -33.18 -6.31 33.00
CA LYS A 340 -34.62 -6.55 32.91
C LYS A 340 -35.17 -6.37 31.49
N TYR A 341 -34.74 -5.32 30.79
CA TYR A 341 -35.23 -5.05 29.42
C TYR A 341 -34.43 -5.79 28.35
N ASP A 342 -33.15 -6.09 28.59
CA ASP A 342 -32.31 -6.85 27.66
C ASP A 342 -32.63 -8.34 27.65
N GLU A 343 -32.87 -8.95 28.82
CA GLU A 343 -33.23 -10.36 28.99
C GLU A 343 -34.75 -10.62 28.98
N TRP A 344 -35.53 -9.75 28.32
CA TRP A 344 -37.00 -9.86 28.27
C TRP A 344 -37.50 -11.21 27.69
N ALA A 345 -36.70 -11.86 26.85
CA ALA A 345 -36.98 -13.14 26.20
C ALA A 345 -36.16 -14.32 26.76
N LYS A 346 -35.80 -14.31 28.06
CA LYS A 346 -34.97 -15.36 28.70
C LYS A 346 -35.49 -16.80 28.50
N ASN A 347 -36.81 -16.99 28.43
CA ASN A 347 -37.45 -18.28 28.14
C ASN A 347 -37.72 -18.44 26.64
N TYR A 348 -36.67 -18.37 25.82
CA TYR A 348 -36.78 -18.38 24.37
C TYR A 348 -37.28 -19.73 23.80
N PRO A 349 -38.13 -19.72 22.74
CA PRO A 349 -38.83 -18.57 22.18
C PRO A 349 -40.09 -18.24 22.98
N VAL A 350 -40.34 -16.95 23.23
CA VAL A 350 -41.59 -16.49 23.86
C VAL A 350 -42.75 -16.48 22.86
N ASP A 351 -44.00 -16.40 23.33
CA ASP A 351 -45.18 -16.53 22.46
C ASP A 351 -45.23 -15.45 21.37
N PHE A 352 -44.83 -14.21 21.67
CA PHE A 352 -44.64 -13.16 20.68
C PHE A 352 -43.69 -13.59 19.54
N GLN A 353 -42.55 -14.20 19.86
CA GLN A 353 -41.56 -14.63 18.87
C GLN A 353 -42.08 -15.80 18.02
N LYS A 354 -42.89 -16.69 18.60
CA LYS A 354 -43.54 -17.79 17.85
C LYS A 354 -44.59 -17.25 16.87
N GLU A 355 -45.44 -16.32 17.32
CA GLU A 355 -46.44 -15.66 16.47
C GLU A 355 -45.79 -14.87 15.34
N LEU A 356 -44.73 -14.10 15.65
CA LEU A 356 -43.98 -13.34 14.64
C LEU A 356 -43.26 -14.26 13.64
N ALA A 357 -42.65 -15.36 14.09
CA ALA A 357 -42.05 -16.34 13.19
C ALA A 357 -43.10 -16.98 12.27
N ALA A 358 -44.27 -17.35 12.81
CA ALA A 358 -45.37 -17.90 12.01
C ALA A 358 -45.85 -16.89 10.95
N PHE A 359 -46.02 -15.63 11.32
CA PHE A 359 -46.39 -14.57 10.39
C PHE A 359 -45.34 -14.35 9.30
N VAL A 360 -44.05 -14.30 9.65
CA VAL A 360 -42.98 -14.04 8.67
C VAL A 360 -42.73 -15.24 7.73
N ASN A 361 -43.06 -16.46 8.16
CA ASN A 361 -42.92 -17.69 7.35
C ASN A 361 -44.05 -17.90 6.32
N LEU A 362 -45.18 -17.18 6.43
CA LEU A 362 -46.34 -17.33 5.54
C LEU A 362 -46.02 -17.30 4.03
N PRO A 363 -45.10 -16.45 3.51
CA PRO A 363 -44.76 -16.45 2.08
C PRO A 363 -44.24 -17.80 1.58
N ASP A 364 -43.50 -18.53 2.41
CA ASP A 364 -42.99 -19.88 2.09
C ASP A 364 -44.13 -20.91 2.19
N ASP A 365 -45.04 -20.76 3.16
CA ASP A 365 -46.22 -21.62 3.30
C ASP A 365 -47.16 -21.50 2.08
N TYR A 366 -47.35 -20.30 1.54
CA TYR A 366 -48.16 -20.05 0.33
C TYR A 366 -47.62 -20.73 -0.94
N GLU A 367 -46.37 -21.18 -0.97
CA GLU A 367 -45.84 -21.95 -2.11
C GLU A 367 -46.44 -23.37 -2.17
N SER A 368 -46.89 -23.91 -1.03
CA SER A 368 -47.31 -25.30 -0.88
C SER A 368 -48.76 -25.48 -0.41
N LEU A 369 -49.30 -24.52 0.34
CA LEU A 369 -50.65 -24.53 0.90
C LEU A 369 -51.52 -23.44 0.25
N SER A 370 -52.85 -23.61 0.30
CA SER A 370 -53.76 -22.52 -0.05
C SER A 370 -53.67 -21.40 0.98
N ALA A 371 -53.93 -20.15 0.55
CA ALA A 371 -53.88 -18.98 1.44
C ALA A 371 -54.73 -19.18 2.71
N GLU A 372 -55.96 -19.67 2.56
CA GLU A 372 -56.85 -19.97 3.69
C GLU A 372 -56.27 -21.01 4.68
N ALA A 373 -55.61 -22.05 4.18
CA ALA A 373 -55.01 -23.08 5.02
C ALA A 373 -53.77 -22.57 5.76
N ALA A 374 -52.87 -21.88 5.04
CA ALA A 374 -51.67 -21.29 5.62
C ALA A 374 -52.02 -20.21 6.67
N ASN A 375 -53.00 -19.35 6.39
CA ASN A 375 -53.47 -18.33 7.34
C ASN A 375 -54.07 -18.97 8.60
N THR A 376 -54.82 -20.07 8.45
CA THR A 376 -55.38 -20.80 9.59
C THR A 376 -54.28 -21.42 10.47
N ASP A 377 -53.28 -22.05 9.84
CA ASP A 377 -52.15 -22.68 10.55
C ASP A 377 -51.26 -21.65 11.27
N ALA A 378 -51.14 -20.43 10.73
CA ALA A 378 -50.42 -19.31 11.34
C ALA A 378 -51.21 -18.56 12.43
N GLY A 379 -52.44 -18.99 12.76
CA GLY A 379 -53.24 -18.36 13.82
C GLY A 379 -54.11 -17.18 13.37
N HIS A 380 -54.37 -17.06 12.06
CA HIS A 380 -55.25 -16.05 11.46
C HIS A 380 -56.44 -16.72 10.74
N PRO A 381 -57.30 -17.46 11.47
CA PRO A 381 -58.45 -18.11 10.85
C PRO A 381 -59.43 -17.06 10.31
N ASN A 382 -59.99 -17.32 9.12
CA ASN A 382 -60.99 -16.52 8.39
C ASN A 382 -60.50 -15.45 7.38
N ASP A 383 -59.20 -15.41 7.05
CA ASP A 383 -58.73 -14.59 5.90
C ASP A 383 -58.47 -15.50 4.67
N PRO A 384 -59.26 -15.39 3.59
CA PRO A 384 -59.09 -16.22 2.40
C PRO A 384 -57.96 -15.74 1.48
N ASP A 385 -57.44 -14.51 1.68
CA ASP A 385 -56.46 -13.89 0.80
C ASP A 385 -55.03 -14.05 1.35
N PRO A 386 -54.00 -14.13 0.48
CA PRO A 386 -52.60 -14.16 0.94
C PRO A 386 -52.22 -12.82 1.59
N LEU A 387 -51.65 -12.89 2.78
CA LEU A 387 -51.23 -11.73 3.57
C LEU A 387 -49.86 -11.23 3.10
N ILE A 388 -49.70 -9.90 3.04
CA ILE A 388 -48.38 -9.28 2.84
C ILE A 388 -47.68 -9.27 4.20
N THR A 389 -46.62 -10.07 4.31
CA THR A 389 -45.90 -10.24 5.57
C THR A 389 -44.62 -9.40 5.62
N ALA A 390 -44.06 -9.27 6.81
CA ALA A 390 -42.82 -8.53 6.99
C ALA A 390 -41.62 -9.38 6.51
N PRO A 391 -40.59 -8.77 5.89
CA PRO A 391 -39.48 -9.53 5.30
C PRO A 391 -38.60 -10.21 6.36
N ILE A 392 -37.88 -11.25 5.97
CA ILE A 392 -36.74 -11.78 6.73
C ILE A 392 -35.50 -11.00 6.30
N TYR A 393 -35.05 -10.08 7.16
CA TYR A 393 -33.79 -9.37 6.96
C TYR A 393 -32.63 -10.37 7.05
N GLY A 394 -31.69 -10.31 6.09
CA GLY A 394 -30.55 -11.25 6.01
C GLY A 394 -30.83 -12.60 5.34
N ARG A 395 -32.05 -12.84 4.80
CA ARG A 395 -32.44 -14.15 4.22
C ARG A 395 -31.51 -14.71 3.15
N TRP A 396 -30.96 -13.84 2.29
CA TRP A 396 -30.09 -14.24 1.18
C TRP A 396 -28.67 -14.51 1.65
N HIS A 397 -28.16 -13.66 2.55
CA HIS A 397 -26.85 -13.82 3.18
C HIS A 397 -26.78 -15.13 3.97
N ALA A 398 -27.79 -15.39 4.79
CA ALA A 398 -27.90 -16.61 5.59
C ALA A 398 -28.40 -17.83 4.80
N LEU A 399 -28.88 -17.69 3.56
CA LEU A 399 -29.58 -18.75 2.82
C LEU A 399 -30.65 -19.43 3.69
N ALA A 400 -31.57 -18.64 4.23
CA ALA A 400 -32.64 -19.09 5.11
C ALA A 400 -33.96 -18.46 4.69
N THR A 401 -34.97 -19.28 4.41
CA THR A 401 -36.31 -18.83 3.98
C THR A 401 -37.33 -18.84 5.12
N ARG A 402 -37.00 -19.47 6.26
CA ARG A 402 -37.88 -19.64 7.42
C ARG A 402 -37.15 -19.43 8.74
N LEU A 403 -37.92 -19.15 9.81
CA LEU A 403 -37.47 -19.00 11.19
C LEU A 403 -38.13 -20.02 12.12
N LEU A 404 -37.43 -20.46 13.16
CA LEU A 404 -37.79 -21.45 14.19
C LEU A 404 -38.10 -22.88 13.70
N LYS A 405 -38.86 -23.03 12.62
CA LYS A 405 -39.38 -24.32 12.14
C LYS A 405 -39.13 -24.54 10.65
N GLU A 406 -38.82 -25.78 10.31
CA GLU A 406 -38.78 -26.29 8.94
C GLU A 406 -40.20 -26.44 8.36
N GLN A 407 -40.28 -26.65 7.05
CA GLN A 407 -41.56 -26.80 6.32
C GLN A 407 -42.38 -28.02 6.79
N ASP A 408 -41.72 -29.07 7.32
CA ASP A 408 -42.38 -30.25 7.88
C ASP A 408 -42.88 -30.05 9.33
N GLY A 409 -42.70 -28.84 9.88
CA GLY A 409 -43.09 -28.47 11.23
C GLY A 409 -42.11 -28.91 12.32
N THR A 410 -40.96 -29.48 11.96
CA THR A 410 -39.87 -29.77 12.91
C THR A 410 -39.11 -28.51 13.29
N ASP A 411 -38.56 -28.48 14.51
CA ASP A 411 -37.77 -27.33 14.97
C ASP A 411 -36.41 -27.31 14.27
N LEU A 412 -35.96 -26.11 13.86
CA LEU A 412 -34.65 -25.93 13.25
C LEU A 412 -33.53 -26.34 14.23
N PRO A 413 -32.47 -27.02 13.76
CA PRO A 413 -31.40 -27.53 14.63
C PRO A 413 -30.70 -26.46 15.47
N GLN A 414 -30.61 -25.24 14.95
CA GLN A 414 -30.11 -24.05 15.64
C GLN A 414 -31.11 -22.90 15.44
N ASN A 415 -31.92 -22.65 16.47
CA ASN A 415 -32.98 -21.64 16.45
C ASN A 415 -32.64 -20.39 17.29
N GLN A 416 -31.43 -20.32 17.86
CA GLN A 416 -30.85 -19.15 18.52
C GLN A 416 -29.55 -18.79 17.78
N ASN A 417 -29.65 -17.81 16.90
CA ASN A 417 -28.52 -17.25 16.15
C ASN A 417 -28.86 -15.80 15.77
N TRP A 418 -27.88 -15.10 15.19
CA TRP A 418 -28.03 -13.70 14.80
C TRP A 418 -29.27 -13.42 13.92
N LEU A 419 -29.65 -14.34 13.03
CA LEU A 419 -30.79 -14.17 12.13
C LEU A 419 -32.11 -14.18 12.91
N HIS A 420 -32.23 -15.05 13.91
CA HIS A 420 -33.40 -15.12 14.77
C HIS A 420 -33.46 -13.92 15.71
N ASP A 421 -32.36 -13.53 16.34
CA ASP A 421 -32.32 -12.37 17.25
C ASP A 421 -32.70 -11.09 16.51
N LEU A 422 -32.14 -10.89 15.31
CA LEU A 422 -32.43 -9.73 14.46
C LEU A 422 -33.89 -9.63 14.03
N ASN A 423 -34.50 -10.77 13.65
CA ASN A 423 -35.86 -10.78 13.10
C ASN A 423 -36.96 -10.95 14.15
N LEU A 424 -36.68 -11.62 15.29
CA LEU A 424 -37.66 -11.96 16.32
C LEU A 424 -37.62 -11.03 17.54
N ASP A 425 -36.52 -10.30 17.78
CA ASP A 425 -36.52 -9.19 18.74
C ASP A 425 -37.01 -7.89 18.06
N PRO A 426 -38.11 -7.27 18.53
CA PRO A 426 -38.62 -6.03 17.96
C PRO A 426 -37.59 -4.89 17.88
N ARG A 427 -36.65 -4.82 18.85
CA ARG A 427 -35.67 -3.73 18.93
C ARG A 427 -34.71 -3.76 17.75
N PHE A 428 -34.17 -4.94 17.45
CA PHE A 428 -33.22 -5.14 16.35
C PHE A 428 -33.93 -5.15 14.98
N ARG A 429 -35.17 -5.64 14.93
CA ARG A 429 -36.00 -5.55 13.72
C ARG A 429 -36.32 -4.10 13.35
N VAL A 430 -36.55 -3.23 14.34
CA VAL A 430 -36.71 -1.78 14.13
C VAL A 430 -35.41 -1.16 13.61
N ALA A 431 -34.24 -1.52 14.17
CA ALA A 431 -32.95 -1.04 13.66
C ALA A 431 -32.72 -1.43 12.18
N ALA A 432 -33.02 -2.67 11.81
CA ALA A 432 -32.98 -3.12 10.41
C ALA A 432 -33.97 -2.34 9.53
N GLY A 433 -35.19 -2.07 10.02
CA GLY A 433 -36.17 -1.24 9.34
C GLY A 433 -35.74 0.22 9.15
N ILE A 434 -34.99 0.78 10.09
CA ILE A 434 -34.39 2.12 9.93
C ILE A 434 -33.38 2.11 8.77
N GLY A 435 -32.53 1.08 8.70
CA GLY A 435 -31.60 0.87 7.58
C GLY A 435 -32.31 0.75 6.24
N THR A 436 -33.39 -0.04 6.18
CA THR A 436 -34.26 -0.10 5.00
C THR A 436 -34.78 1.28 4.58
N GLY A 437 -35.25 2.08 5.53
CA GLY A 437 -35.71 3.45 5.23
C GLY A 437 -34.61 4.35 4.64
N VAL A 438 -33.38 4.24 5.14
CA VAL A 438 -32.24 5.02 4.61
C VAL A 438 -31.95 4.71 3.14
N VAL A 439 -32.06 3.44 2.73
CA VAL A 439 -31.93 3.06 1.32
C VAL A 439 -33.07 3.63 0.49
N GLN A 440 -34.32 3.54 0.98
CA GLN A 440 -35.49 4.04 0.27
C GLN A 440 -35.40 5.55 0.03
N ASP A 441 -34.95 6.30 1.03
CA ASP A 441 -34.79 7.77 0.95
C ASP A 441 -33.69 8.19 -0.05
N ASN A 442 -32.63 7.38 -0.20
CA ASN A 442 -31.44 7.69 -1.01
C ASN A 442 -31.21 6.77 -2.23
N GLN A 443 -32.25 6.04 -2.65
CA GLN A 443 -32.16 4.97 -3.63
C GLN A 443 -31.51 5.39 -4.97
N GLU A 444 -31.79 6.60 -5.46
CA GLU A 444 -31.26 7.07 -6.74
C GLU A 444 -29.75 7.34 -6.68
N GLU A 445 -29.25 7.83 -5.54
CA GLU A 445 -27.82 8.09 -5.34
C GLU A 445 -27.03 6.78 -5.24
N TYR A 446 -27.52 5.83 -4.44
CA TYR A 446 -26.87 4.53 -4.28
C TYR A 446 -26.91 3.71 -5.57
N MET A 447 -28.02 3.77 -6.32
CA MET A 447 -28.10 3.12 -7.64
C MET A 447 -27.13 3.73 -8.63
N LYS A 448 -26.98 5.07 -8.65
CA LYS A 448 -25.99 5.73 -9.50
C LYS A 448 -24.57 5.25 -9.17
N ALA A 449 -24.20 5.21 -7.89
CA ALA A 449 -22.89 4.70 -7.45
C ALA A 449 -22.67 3.23 -7.86
N ALA A 450 -23.71 2.40 -7.82
CA ALA A 450 -23.63 1.02 -8.29
C ALA A 450 -23.42 0.91 -9.81
N TRP A 451 -24.13 1.71 -10.62
CA TRP A 451 -24.00 1.69 -12.08
C TRP A 451 -22.64 2.19 -12.57
N GLU A 452 -21.98 3.10 -11.85
CA GLU A 452 -20.62 3.54 -12.17
C GLU A 452 -19.59 2.41 -12.05
N GLN A 453 -19.85 1.40 -11.20
CA GLN A 453 -18.95 0.26 -10.97
C GLN A 453 -19.20 -0.92 -11.93
N ILE A 454 -20.41 -1.08 -12.48
CA ILE A 454 -20.78 -2.29 -13.24
C ILE A 454 -20.31 -2.29 -14.71
N GLY A 455 -19.90 -1.15 -15.26
CA GLY A 455 -19.53 -1.02 -16.68
C GLY A 455 -18.53 -2.10 -17.14
N ASP A 456 -17.45 -2.28 -16.39
CA ASP A 456 -16.41 -3.26 -16.69
C ASP A 456 -16.88 -4.71 -16.50
N VAL A 457 -17.78 -4.94 -15.55
CA VAL A 457 -18.35 -6.28 -15.24
C VAL A 457 -19.25 -6.76 -16.36
N LEU A 458 -20.07 -5.88 -16.95
CA LEU A 458 -20.92 -6.24 -18.09
C LEU A 458 -20.09 -6.63 -19.32
N GLU A 459 -18.99 -5.93 -19.59
CA GLU A 459 -18.08 -6.30 -20.66
C GLU A 459 -17.44 -7.67 -20.40
N ALA A 460 -16.97 -7.90 -19.16
CA ALA A 460 -16.41 -9.19 -18.74
C ALA A 460 -17.44 -10.33 -18.87
N ASN A 461 -18.69 -10.12 -18.43
CA ASN A 461 -19.77 -11.10 -18.53
C ASN A 461 -20.14 -11.40 -19.97
N ASN A 462 -20.16 -10.41 -20.86
CA ASN A 462 -20.36 -10.64 -22.28
C ASN A 462 -19.26 -11.54 -22.87
N ARG A 463 -17.99 -11.30 -22.51
CA ARG A 463 -16.87 -12.17 -22.91
C ARG A 463 -17.00 -13.58 -22.35
N ILE A 464 -17.46 -13.73 -21.10
CA ILE A 464 -17.71 -15.04 -20.47
C ILE A 464 -18.85 -15.78 -21.18
N ARG A 465 -19.98 -15.14 -21.48
CA ARG A 465 -21.11 -15.74 -22.23
C ARG A 465 -20.66 -16.24 -23.60
N LEU A 466 -19.91 -15.42 -24.34
CA LEU A 466 -19.33 -15.82 -25.63
C LEU A 466 -18.37 -17.01 -25.48
N ALA A 467 -17.58 -17.04 -24.40
CA ALA A 467 -16.69 -18.15 -24.10
C ALA A 467 -17.44 -19.42 -23.68
N GLN A 468 -18.56 -19.33 -22.96
CA GLN A 468 -19.43 -20.47 -22.62
C GLN A 468 -20.01 -21.09 -23.89
N LEU A 469 -20.51 -20.26 -24.81
CA LEU A 469 -20.97 -20.73 -26.11
C LEU A 469 -19.83 -21.41 -26.89
N ALA A 470 -18.64 -20.80 -26.92
CA ALA A 470 -17.47 -21.39 -27.56
C ALA A 470 -17.06 -22.73 -26.91
N LYS A 471 -17.18 -22.84 -25.57
CA LYS A 471 -16.91 -24.06 -24.80
C LYS A 471 -17.85 -25.18 -25.22
N GLU A 472 -19.16 -24.95 -25.20
CA GLU A 472 -20.16 -25.97 -25.54
C GLU A 472 -20.06 -26.41 -27.01
N VAL A 473 -19.89 -25.47 -27.95
CA VAL A 473 -19.71 -25.79 -29.38
C VAL A 473 -18.44 -26.62 -29.60
N SER A 474 -17.32 -26.21 -29.00
CA SER A 474 -16.04 -26.93 -29.12
C SER A 474 -16.09 -28.29 -28.44
N PHE A 475 -16.77 -28.41 -27.30
CA PHE A 475 -16.95 -29.67 -26.57
C PHE A 475 -17.79 -30.67 -27.38
N SER A 476 -18.84 -30.20 -28.07
CA SER A 476 -19.60 -31.00 -29.02
C SER A 476 -18.70 -31.57 -30.13
N TRP A 477 -17.81 -30.76 -30.72
CA TRP A 477 -16.87 -31.23 -31.75
C TRP A 477 -15.80 -32.17 -31.18
N TYR A 478 -15.31 -31.90 -29.98
CA TYR A 478 -14.34 -32.73 -29.27
C TYR A 478 -14.88 -34.15 -29.06
N ASN A 479 -16.10 -34.28 -28.54
CA ASN A 479 -16.74 -35.57 -28.32
C ASN A 479 -17.22 -36.25 -29.62
N LYS A 480 -17.80 -35.49 -30.55
CA LYS A 480 -18.38 -36.07 -31.78
C LYS A 480 -17.35 -36.45 -32.83
N HIS A 481 -16.24 -35.73 -32.93
CA HIS A 481 -15.26 -35.90 -34.01
C HIS A 481 -13.87 -36.33 -33.52
N LEU A 482 -13.32 -35.73 -32.46
CA LEU A 482 -11.96 -36.04 -32.02
C LEU A 482 -11.87 -37.34 -31.21
N GLN A 483 -12.83 -37.60 -30.32
CA GLN A 483 -12.84 -38.81 -29.51
C GLN A 483 -12.97 -40.09 -30.36
N PRO A 484 -13.90 -40.19 -31.33
CA PRO A 484 -13.97 -41.37 -32.20
C PRO A 484 -12.76 -41.49 -33.12
N LEU A 485 -12.19 -40.36 -33.57
CA LEU A 485 -10.98 -40.37 -34.40
C LEU A 485 -9.77 -40.92 -33.65
N ARG A 486 -9.56 -40.50 -32.40
CA ARG A 486 -8.49 -41.03 -31.53
C ARG A 486 -8.67 -42.53 -31.29
N ALA A 487 -9.90 -42.98 -31.04
CA ALA A 487 -10.19 -44.38 -30.76
C ALA A 487 -10.03 -45.29 -31.99
N SER A 488 -10.27 -44.77 -33.20
CA SER A 488 -10.19 -45.54 -34.45
C SER A 488 -8.80 -45.52 -35.10
N SER A 489 -8.07 -44.39 -35.05
CA SER A 489 -6.72 -44.26 -35.60
C SER A 489 -5.89 -43.21 -34.85
N THR A 490 -4.97 -43.70 -34.02
CA THR A 490 -4.02 -42.90 -33.24
C THR A 490 -3.14 -42.02 -34.14
N GLY A 491 -2.61 -42.59 -35.23
CA GLY A 491 -1.80 -41.87 -36.20
C GLY A 491 -2.55 -40.71 -36.86
N THR A 492 -3.77 -40.96 -37.33
CA THR A 492 -4.58 -39.92 -38.00
C THR A 492 -4.94 -38.78 -37.05
N PHE A 493 -5.32 -39.10 -35.80
CA PHE A 493 -5.54 -38.10 -34.76
C PHE A 493 -4.31 -37.21 -34.54
N LEU A 494 -3.13 -37.79 -34.37
CA LEU A 494 -1.88 -37.03 -34.18
C LEU A 494 -1.52 -36.17 -35.40
N ALA A 495 -1.81 -36.64 -36.61
CA ALA A 495 -1.65 -35.83 -37.82
C ALA A 495 -2.63 -34.65 -37.87
N VAL A 496 -3.87 -34.84 -37.42
CA VAL A 496 -4.87 -33.76 -37.29
C VAL A 496 -4.44 -32.73 -36.25
N ALA A 497 -3.97 -33.19 -35.10
CA ALA A 497 -3.49 -32.36 -34.00
C ALA A 497 -2.12 -31.70 -34.24
N ALA A 498 -1.46 -31.97 -35.38
CA ALA A 498 -0.10 -31.51 -35.69
C ALA A 498 0.18 -30.00 -35.47
N PRO A 499 -0.76 -29.06 -35.76
CA PRO A 499 -0.55 -27.64 -35.46
C PRO A 499 -0.44 -27.34 -33.96
N MET A 500 -1.11 -28.12 -33.11
CA MET A 500 -1.16 -27.92 -31.66
C MET A 500 0.02 -28.58 -30.92
N GLN A 501 0.70 -29.53 -31.54
CA GLN A 501 1.81 -30.30 -30.95
C GLN A 501 2.99 -29.44 -30.43
N LYS A 502 3.13 -28.20 -30.89
CA LYS A 502 4.15 -27.26 -30.37
C LYS A 502 3.83 -26.74 -28.96
N ARG A 503 2.55 -26.76 -28.57
CA ARG A 503 2.04 -26.23 -27.30
C ARG A 503 1.64 -27.33 -26.32
N VAL A 504 1.56 -28.57 -26.79
CA VAL A 504 1.22 -29.73 -25.96
C VAL A 504 2.51 -30.38 -25.46
N LEU A 505 2.62 -30.48 -24.14
CA LEU A 505 3.70 -31.19 -23.46
C LEU A 505 3.25 -32.63 -23.14
N ALA A 506 4.09 -33.59 -23.48
CA ALA A 506 3.99 -34.99 -23.09
C ALA A 506 5.37 -35.42 -22.55
N GLU A 507 5.41 -36.08 -21.39
CA GLU A 507 6.67 -36.59 -20.81
C GLU A 507 7.79 -35.53 -20.71
N GLY A 508 7.43 -34.29 -20.33
CA GLY A 508 8.39 -33.18 -20.14
C GLY A 508 8.88 -32.50 -21.43
N LEU A 509 8.55 -33.01 -22.62
CA LEU A 509 8.91 -32.42 -23.91
C LEU A 509 7.68 -32.04 -24.73
N THR A 510 7.82 -31.15 -25.70
CA THR A 510 6.72 -30.88 -26.63
C THR A 510 6.54 -32.08 -27.56
N VAL A 511 5.29 -32.43 -27.87
CA VAL A 511 4.99 -33.49 -28.84
C VAL A 511 5.67 -33.21 -30.18
N TYR A 512 5.78 -31.92 -30.55
CA TYR A 512 6.53 -31.50 -31.73
C TYR A 512 8.01 -31.92 -31.69
N HIS A 513 8.68 -31.73 -30.56
CA HIS A 513 10.09 -32.11 -30.38
C HIS A 513 10.26 -33.63 -30.42
N GLN A 514 9.40 -34.38 -29.73
CA GLN A 514 9.43 -35.85 -29.73
C GLN A 514 9.30 -36.43 -31.15
N PHE A 515 8.39 -35.89 -31.97
CA PHE A 515 8.28 -36.32 -33.38
C PHE A 515 9.54 -35.99 -34.20
N LYS A 516 10.22 -34.87 -33.90
CA LYS A 516 11.46 -34.46 -34.60
C LYS A 516 12.63 -35.40 -34.31
N THR A 517 12.73 -35.94 -33.10
CA THR A 517 13.82 -36.84 -32.66
C THR A 517 13.49 -38.32 -32.81
N SER A 518 12.33 -38.65 -33.38
CA SER A 518 11.85 -40.03 -33.56
C SER A 518 12.07 -40.58 -34.96
N VAL A 519 11.87 -41.89 -35.10
CA VAL A 519 11.86 -42.63 -36.39
C VAL A 519 10.83 -42.07 -37.38
N ILE A 520 9.75 -41.43 -36.90
CA ILE A 520 8.62 -41.00 -37.73
C ILE A 520 8.94 -39.73 -38.54
N SER A 521 9.76 -38.82 -38.01
CA SER A 521 9.99 -37.48 -38.56
C SER A 521 8.72 -36.60 -38.67
N ARG A 522 8.85 -35.36 -39.18
CA ARG A 522 7.72 -34.42 -39.35
C ARG A 522 6.95 -34.59 -40.65
N ALA A 523 7.51 -35.25 -41.66
CA ALA A 523 6.88 -35.36 -42.97
C ALA A 523 5.53 -36.13 -42.93
N PRO A 524 5.38 -37.25 -42.20
CA PRO A 524 4.13 -38.01 -42.16
C PRO A 524 2.94 -37.27 -41.55
N VAL A 525 3.18 -36.34 -40.61
CA VAL A 525 2.13 -35.54 -39.94
C VAL A 525 1.85 -34.20 -40.64
N SER A 526 2.52 -33.94 -41.78
CA SER A 526 2.35 -32.70 -42.52
C SER A 526 0.95 -32.57 -43.15
N THR A 527 0.54 -31.33 -43.45
CA THR A 527 -0.70 -31.06 -44.19
C THR A 527 -0.65 -31.64 -45.61
N ALA A 528 0.51 -31.60 -46.26
CA ALA A 528 0.71 -32.19 -47.59
C ALA A 528 0.49 -33.71 -47.56
N MET A 529 1.10 -34.41 -46.61
CA MET A 529 0.94 -35.86 -46.49
C MET A 529 -0.51 -36.25 -46.21
N ARG A 530 -1.20 -35.54 -45.29
CA ARG A 530 -2.63 -35.76 -45.01
C ARG A 530 -3.52 -35.67 -46.25
N LYS A 531 -3.23 -34.76 -47.18
CA LYS A 531 -3.96 -34.65 -48.46
C LYS A 531 -3.68 -35.82 -49.39
N VAL A 532 -2.42 -36.29 -49.42
CA VAL A 532 -2.00 -37.43 -50.24
C VAL A 532 -2.64 -38.73 -49.75
N ILE A 533 -2.70 -38.95 -48.44
CA ILE A 533 -3.27 -40.17 -47.81
C ILE A 533 -4.77 -40.08 -47.53
N ALA A 534 -5.46 -39.05 -48.05
CA ALA A 534 -6.89 -38.88 -47.83
C ALA A 534 -7.67 -40.09 -48.36
N PRO A 535 -8.64 -40.65 -47.60
CA PRO A 535 -9.33 -41.90 -47.98
C PRO A 535 -10.02 -41.87 -49.34
N ARG A 536 -10.50 -40.70 -49.78
CA ARG A 536 -11.14 -40.47 -51.10
C ARG A 536 -10.22 -39.77 -52.11
N GLY A 537 -8.92 -39.83 -51.87
CA GLY A 537 -7.91 -39.25 -52.76
C GLY A 537 -7.65 -40.17 -53.94
N ARG A 538 -7.52 -39.60 -55.14
CA ARG A 538 -7.26 -40.36 -56.39
C ARG A 538 -6.04 -41.28 -56.32
N ILE A 539 -5.03 -40.94 -55.51
CA ILE A 539 -3.83 -41.76 -55.29
C ILE A 539 -4.17 -42.98 -54.44
N VAL A 540 -4.85 -42.78 -53.31
CA VAL A 540 -5.24 -43.86 -52.38
C VAL A 540 -6.22 -44.83 -53.03
N GLU A 541 -7.20 -44.32 -53.77
CA GLU A 541 -8.15 -45.15 -54.52
C GLU A 541 -7.45 -46.03 -55.58
N LYS A 542 -6.39 -45.52 -56.21
CA LYS A 542 -5.60 -46.29 -57.18
C LYS A 542 -4.68 -47.33 -56.55
N LEU A 543 -4.22 -47.09 -55.32
CA LEU A 543 -3.35 -48.00 -54.57
C LEU A 543 -4.11 -49.25 -54.06
N ASN A 544 -5.44 -49.27 -54.18
CA ASN A 544 -6.28 -50.47 -54.03
C ASN A 544 -6.05 -51.22 -52.70
N PHE A 545 -5.94 -50.46 -51.60
CA PHE A 545 -5.72 -50.98 -50.25
C PHE A 545 -6.78 -52.03 -49.81
N ASP A 546 -7.96 -52.02 -50.44
CA ASP A 546 -9.06 -52.96 -50.18
C ASP A 546 -8.81 -54.41 -50.67
N LYS A 547 -7.72 -54.68 -51.40
CA LYS A 547 -7.40 -56.02 -51.96
C LYS A 547 -6.17 -56.71 -51.35
N ALA A 548 -5.56 -56.13 -50.31
CA ALA A 548 -4.44 -56.75 -49.63
C ALA A 548 -4.91 -58.01 -48.83
N PRO A 549 -4.24 -59.18 -48.94
CA PRO A 549 -4.70 -60.42 -48.31
C PRO A 549 -4.65 -60.44 -46.77
N GLU A 550 -4.08 -59.42 -46.14
CA GLU A 550 -3.99 -59.26 -44.70
C GLU A 550 -4.52 -57.87 -44.31
N ALA A 551 -5.39 -57.79 -43.30
CA ALA A 551 -6.02 -56.56 -42.81
C ALA A 551 -5.04 -55.54 -42.18
N THR A 552 -3.74 -55.70 -42.40
CA THR A 552 -2.62 -55.00 -41.75
C THR A 552 -2.17 -53.72 -42.47
N ILE A 553 -2.54 -53.51 -43.74
CA ILE A 553 -2.08 -52.35 -44.52
C ILE A 553 -3.25 -51.42 -44.84
N ARG A 554 -3.30 -50.26 -44.16
CA ARG A 554 -4.35 -49.27 -44.35
C ARG A 554 -3.75 -47.85 -44.49
N PRO A 555 -4.44 -46.90 -45.14
CA PRO A 555 -3.94 -45.53 -45.24
C PRO A 555 -3.75 -44.83 -43.87
N ASP A 556 -4.53 -45.22 -42.86
CA ASP A 556 -4.60 -44.58 -41.55
C ASP A 556 -3.57 -45.11 -40.53
N ASN A 557 -2.93 -46.25 -40.79
CA ASN A 557 -1.91 -46.86 -39.92
C ASN A 557 -0.46 -46.59 -40.37
N LEU A 558 -0.26 -45.69 -41.35
CA LEU A 558 1.07 -45.35 -41.87
C LEU A 558 2.06 -44.89 -40.79
N ILE A 559 1.60 -44.06 -39.85
CA ILE A 559 2.46 -43.52 -38.78
C ILE A 559 2.90 -44.61 -37.81
N GLU A 560 2.01 -45.55 -37.50
CA GLU A 560 2.30 -46.70 -36.64
C GLU A 560 3.34 -47.62 -37.30
N ARG A 561 3.18 -47.88 -38.60
CA ARG A 561 4.10 -48.73 -39.37
C ARG A 561 5.48 -48.12 -39.58
N ILE A 562 5.57 -46.79 -39.74
CA ILE A 562 6.86 -46.09 -39.75
C ILE A 562 7.53 -46.19 -38.37
N ASN A 563 6.76 -45.99 -37.29
CA ASN A 563 7.28 -46.09 -35.93
C ASN A 563 7.75 -47.51 -35.57
N GLU A 564 7.10 -48.54 -36.10
CA GLU A 564 7.50 -49.94 -35.92
C GLU A 564 8.73 -50.33 -36.76
N GLY A 565 9.09 -49.53 -37.76
CA GLY A 565 10.19 -49.80 -38.70
C GLY A 565 9.82 -50.69 -39.88
N GLN A 566 8.52 -50.92 -40.12
CA GLN A 566 8.04 -51.73 -41.23
C GLN A 566 8.16 -51.01 -42.59
N ILE A 567 8.23 -49.67 -42.56
CA ILE A 567 8.34 -48.82 -43.75
C ILE A 567 9.50 -47.86 -43.53
N THR A 568 10.47 -47.87 -44.43
CA THR A 568 11.58 -46.92 -44.45
C THR A 568 11.48 -46.03 -45.69
N ALA A 569 11.89 -44.77 -45.56
CA ALA A 569 11.88 -43.82 -46.69
C ALA A 569 12.96 -44.14 -47.74
N ALA A 570 14.01 -44.84 -47.34
CA ALA A 570 15.11 -45.27 -48.20
C ALA A 570 15.47 -46.73 -47.90
N PRO A 571 15.88 -47.51 -48.92
CA PRO A 571 16.48 -48.83 -48.71
C PRO A 571 17.79 -48.69 -47.92
N PRO A 572 18.19 -49.74 -47.16
CA PRO A 572 19.48 -49.73 -46.48
C PRO A 572 20.60 -49.55 -47.49
N LYS A 573 21.63 -48.77 -47.14
CA LYS A 573 22.82 -48.62 -47.97
C LYS A 573 23.54 -49.97 -48.01
N VAL A 574 23.71 -50.51 -49.21
CA VAL A 574 24.48 -51.74 -49.45
C VAL A 574 25.71 -51.39 -50.29
N VAL A 575 26.83 -52.07 -50.04
CA VAL A 575 28.04 -51.92 -50.84
C VAL A 575 27.74 -52.39 -52.29
N PRO A 576 28.06 -51.60 -53.32
CA PRO A 576 27.83 -52.01 -54.72
C PRO A 576 28.61 -53.28 -55.08
N ALA A 577 27.98 -54.19 -55.81
CA ALA A 577 28.64 -55.41 -56.28
C ALA A 577 29.81 -55.08 -57.23
N GLY A 578 31.01 -55.59 -56.92
CA GLY A 578 32.23 -55.41 -57.72
C GLY A 578 33.22 -54.37 -57.20
N VAL A 579 32.90 -53.64 -56.12
CA VAL A 579 33.87 -52.81 -55.40
C VAL A 579 34.58 -53.70 -54.39
N ALA A 580 35.89 -53.91 -54.56
CA ALA A 580 36.71 -54.59 -53.56
C ALA A 580 36.97 -53.63 -52.41
N THR A 581 36.40 -53.91 -51.25
CA THR A 581 36.69 -53.20 -50.01
C THR A 581 38.03 -53.66 -49.43
N VAL A 582 38.60 -52.86 -48.54
CA VAL A 582 39.84 -53.22 -47.84
C VAL A 582 39.63 -54.53 -47.05
N ASP A 583 38.44 -54.70 -46.48
CA ASP A 583 38.04 -55.93 -45.79
C ASP A 583 37.88 -57.12 -46.76
N ASP A 584 37.38 -56.93 -47.99
CA ASP A 584 37.34 -57.99 -49.00
C ASP A 584 38.76 -58.48 -49.38
N ILE A 585 39.75 -57.58 -49.36
CA ILE A 585 41.16 -57.89 -49.64
C ILE A 585 41.81 -58.59 -48.42
N ALA A 586 41.54 -58.10 -47.21
CA ALA A 586 41.97 -58.73 -45.96
C ALA A 586 41.43 -60.17 -45.86
N ASP A 587 40.16 -60.38 -46.20
CA ASP A 587 39.53 -61.70 -46.26
C ASP A 587 40.14 -62.59 -47.35
N ALA A 588 40.54 -62.04 -48.49
CA ALA A 588 41.19 -62.79 -49.56
C ALA A 588 42.62 -63.27 -49.20
N LEU A 589 43.31 -62.56 -48.29
CA LEU A 589 44.66 -62.88 -47.80
C LEU A 589 44.67 -63.91 -46.67
N GLN A 590 43.51 -64.27 -46.11
CA GLN A 590 43.44 -65.29 -45.06
C GLN A 590 43.89 -66.68 -45.59
N PRO A 591 44.61 -67.48 -44.78
CA PRO A 591 45.09 -68.79 -45.19
C PRO A 591 43.93 -69.76 -45.45
N LYS A 592 43.71 -70.13 -46.73
CA LYS A 592 42.61 -71.03 -47.16
C LYS A 592 42.73 -72.49 -46.70
N ASN A 593 43.83 -72.87 -46.05
CA ASN A 593 44.12 -74.24 -45.62
C ASN A 593 43.80 -74.48 -44.13
N VAL A 594 43.06 -73.58 -43.47
CA VAL A 594 42.65 -73.68 -42.07
C VAL A 594 41.15 -73.97 -41.99
N PRO A 595 40.70 -74.98 -41.22
CA PRO A 595 39.27 -75.17 -40.95
C PRO A 595 38.67 -73.95 -40.21
N ASP A 596 37.50 -73.49 -40.63
CA ASP A 596 36.87 -72.25 -40.11
C ASP A 596 36.77 -72.21 -38.58
N PHE A 597 36.45 -73.34 -37.93
CA PHE A 597 36.38 -73.39 -36.47
C PHE A 597 37.74 -73.15 -35.79
N ILE A 598 38.85 -73.57 -36.42
CA ILE A 598 40.20 -73.34 -35.90
C ILE A 598 40.58 -71.88 -36.11
N ALA A 599 40.19 -71.30 -37.25
CA ALA A 599 40.38 -69.88 -37.54
C ALA A 599 39.66 -68.98 -36.53
N ASP A 600 38.36 -69.21 -36.28
CA ASP A 600 37.56 -68.46 -35.30
C ASP A 600 38.11 -68.63 -33.87
N LEU A 601 38.58 -69.83 -33.52
CA LEU A 601 39.11 -70.12 -32.20
C LEU A 601 40.47 -69.44 -31.97
N LEU A 602 41.34 -69.41 -32.99
CA LEU A 602 42.61 -68.68 -32.95
C LEU A 602 42.41 -67.16 -32.90
N LYS A 603 41.49 -66.61 -33.70
CA LYS A 603 41.13 -65.18 -33.69
C LYS A 603 40.59 -64.73 -32.33
N LYS A 604 39.72 -65.54 -31.72
CA LYS A 604 39.13 -65.22 -30.41
C LYS A 604 40.08 -65.47 -29.23
N TYR A 605 40.99 -66.45 -29.34
CA TYR A 605 41.88 -66.88 -28.26
C TYR A 605 43.29 -67.26 -28.77
N PRO A 606 44.21 -66.28 -28.94
CA PRO A 606 45.55 -66.48 -29.52
C PRO A 606 46.45 -67.44 -28.71
N TRP A 607 46.21 -67.53 -27.40
CA TRP A 607 47.01 -68.34 -26.47
C TRP A 607 46.90 -69.85 -26.71
N ILE A 608 45.88 -70.32 -27.45
CA ILE A 608 45.61 -71.74 -27.69
C ILE A 608 46.77 -72.45 -28.40
N LYS A 609 47.55 -71.72 -29.22
CA LYS A 609 48.76 -72.27 -29.86
C LYS A 609 49.72 -72.91 -28.86
N TRP A 610 49.88 -72.33 -27.67
CA TRP A 610 50.85 -72.79 -26.67
C TRP A 610 50.48 -74.12 -26.01
N ILE A 611 49.20 -74.53 -26.06
CA ILE A 611 48.71 -75.76 -25.42
C ILE A 611 49.48 -77.01 -25.90
N PRO A 612 49.58 -77.29 -27.22
CA PRO A 612 50.38 -78.41 -27.71
C PRO A 612 51.86 -78.37 -27.29
N LEU A 613 52.47 -77.17 -27.24
CA LEU A 613 53.86 -77.01 -26.81
C LEU A 613 54.02 -77.36 -25.33
N VAL A 614 53.14 -76.83 -24.48
CA VAL A 614 53.13 -77.12 -23.04
C VAL A 614 52.89 -78.60 -22.81
N LEU A 615 51.97 -79.24 -23.53
CA LEU A 615 51.71 -80.67 -23.46
C LEU A 615 52.92 -81.50 -23.91
N ALA A 616 53.65 -81.10 -24.95
CA ALA A 616 54.86 -81.78 -25.39
C ALA A 616 55.97 -81.71 -24.33
N ILE A 617 56.14 -80.55 -23.68
CA ILE A 617 57.11 -80.35 -22.60
C ILE A 617 56.72 -81.18 -21.38
N LEU A 618 55.44 -81.15 -20.98
CA LEU A 618 54.91 -81.97 -19.89
C LEU A 618 55.12 -83.46 -20.16
N LEU A 619 54.84 -83.92 -21.39
CA LEU A 619 55.05 -85.31 -21.80
C LEU A 619 56.53 -85.71 -21.75
N LEU A 620 57.44 -84.85 -22.19
CA LEU A 620 58.89 -85.09 -22.09
C LEU A 620 59.39 -85.11 -20.65
N ILE A 621 58.88 -84.22 -19.79
CA ILE A 621 59.20 -84.20 -18.35
C ILE A 621 58.67 -85.46 -17.66
N ILE A 622 57.43 -85.87 -17.97
CA ILE A 622 56.82 -87.11 -17.46
C ILE A 622 57.65 -88.33 -17.89
N LEU A 623 58.04 -88.42 -19.17
CA LEU A 623 58.89 -89.50 -19.68
C LEU A 623 60.30 -89.50 -19.08
N PHE A 624 60.82 -88.33 -18.70
CA PHE A 624 62.12 -88.19 -18.04
C PHE A 624 62.09 -88.66 -16.57
N PHE A 625 61.01 -88.37 -15.84
CA PHE A 625 60.89 -88.74 -14.42
C PHE A 625 60.39 -90.17 -14.16
N LEU A 626 59.67 -90.80 -15.10
CA LEU A 626 59.04 -92.12 -14.87
C LEU A 626 59.95 -93.35 -15.11
N GLY A 627 61.18 -93.21 -15.62
CA GLY A 627 62.16 -94.30 -15.66
C GLY A 627 61.67 -95.61 -16.31
N VAL A 628 60.97 -95.52 -17.46
CA VAL A 628 60.32 -96.67 -18.13
C VAL A 628 61.03 -97.03 -19.45
N ALA A 629 61.04 -98.33 -19.78
CA ALA A 629 61.82 -98.99 -20.83
C ALA A 629 61.82 -98.32 -22.23
N ASN A 630 62.95 -98.45 -22.94
CA ASN A 630 63.33 -97.78 -24.20
C ASN A 630 62.26 -97.72 -25.32
N ILE A 631 61.34 -98.69 -25.39
CA ILE A 631 60.29 -98.72 -26.43
C ILE A 631 59.22 -97.64 -26.18
N THR A 632 58.92 -97.33 -24.92
CA THR A 632 57.92 -96.30 -24.55
C THR A 632 58.45 -94.88 -24.77
N TRP A 633 59.76 -94.67 -24.62
CA TRP A 633 60.42 -93.41 -24.93
C TRP A 633 60.33 -93.05 -26.42
N GLY A 634 60.43 -94.04 -27.32
CA GLY A 634 60.30 -93.82 -28.76
C GLY A 634 58.91 -93.34 -29.18
N ILE A 635 57.85 -93.92 -28.61
CA ILE A 635 56.46 -93.52 -28.88
C ILE A 635 56.18 -92.14 -28.26
N GLY A 636 56.61 -91.94 -27.02
CA GLY A 636 56.45 -90.67 -26.32
C GLY A 636 57.17 -89.51 -27.01
N ALA A 637 58.41 -89.71 -27.46
CA ALA A 637 59.15 -88.72 -28.22
C ALA A 637 58.49 -88.41 -29.57
N ALA A 638 57.94 -89.41 -30.27
CA ALA A 638 57.21 -89.20 -31.52
C ALA A 638 55.94 -88.36 -31.31
N ILE A 639 55.21 -88.58 -30.21
CA ILE A 639 54.04 -87.77 -29.84
C ILE A 639 54.46 -86.33 -29.48
N ALA A 640 55.53 -86.15 -28.70
CA ALA A 640 56.06 -84.83 -28.39
C ALA A 640 56.50 -84.07 -29.65
N ILE A 641 57.16 -84.74 -30.61
CA ILE A 641 57.51 -84.15 -31.91
C ILE A 641 56.25 -83.79 -32.71
N GLY A 642 55.23 -84.66 -32.71
CA GLY A 642 53.93 -84.37 -33.33
C GLY A 642 53.25 -83.13 -32.73
N LEU A 643 53.28 -83.00 -31.41
CA LEU A 643 52.73 -81.85 -30.69
C LEU A 643 53.53 -80.55 -30.94
N ILE A 644 54.86 -80.63 -31.02
CA ILE A 644 55.71 -79.49 -31.41
C ILE A 644 55.46 -79.11 -32.88
N GLY A 645 55.25 -80.09 -33.75
CA GLY A 645 54.82 -79.88 -35.14
C GLY A 645 53.47 -79.17 -35.22
N LEU A 646 52.50 -79.57 -34.40
CA LEU A 646 51.19 -78.92 -34.29
C LEU A 646 51.31 -77.48 -33.77
N TYR A 647 52.15 -77.22 -32.77
CA TYR A 647 52.44 -75.85 -32.30
C TYR A 647 53.00 -74.98 -33.43
N ARG A 648 54.00 -75.47 -34.17
CA ARG A 648 54.59 -74.72 -35.29
C ARG A 648 53.57 -74.42 -36.38
N LEU A 649 52.69 -75.37 -36.65
CA LEU A 649 51.64 -75.23 -37.65
C LEU A 649 50.56 -74.21 -37.22
N LEU A 650 50.10 -74.27 -35.96
CA LEU A 650 49.17 -73.28 -35.39
C LEU A 650 49.78 -71.87 -35.33
N ASN A 651 51.06 -71.77 -34.93
CA ASN A 651 51.79 -70.51 -34.88
C ASN A 651 52.03 -69.91 -36.28
N ASN A 652 52.19 -70.75 -37.31
CA ASN A 652 52.28 -70.27 -38.68
C ASN A 652 50.92 -69.77 -39.21
N TRP A 653 49.82 -70.42 -38.84
CA TRP A 653 48.47 -69.99 -39.22
C TRP A 653 48.07 -68.68 -38.54
N GLU A 654 48.33 -68.54 -37.25
CA GLU A 654 48.10 -67.30 -36.50
C GLU A 654 48.86 -66.12 -37.12
N LYS A 655 50.16 -66.29 -37.40
CA LYS A 655 50.95 -65.26 -38.08
C LYS A 655 50.38 -64.87 -39.44
N ALA A 656 49.80 -65.82 -40.17
CA ALA A 656 49.13 -65.55 -41.43
C ALA A 656 47.78 -64.82 -41.24
N PHE A 657 47.06 -65.07 -40.14
CA PHE A 657 45.85 -64.32 -39.78
C PHE A 657 46.16 -62.91 -39.30
N GLU A 658 47.16 -62.72 -38.43
CA GLU A 658 47.63 -61.40 -37.99
C GLU A 658 48.08 -60.53 -39.18
N GLN A 659 48.74 -61.12 -40.18
CA GLN A 659 49.13 -60.43 -41.41
C GLN A 659 47.95 -60.05 -42.32
N ALA A 660 46.87 -60.84 -42.32
CA ALA A 660 45.65 -60.50 -43.06
C ALA A 660 44.85 -59.43 -42.33
N GLU A 661 44.80 -59.49 -41.00
CA GLU A 661 44.03 -58.59 -40.14
C GLU A 661 44.65 -57.20 -40.02
N SER A 662 45.99 -57.07 -40.08
CA SER A 662 46.70 -55.78 -40.09
C SER A 662 46.37 -54.88 -41.30
N ILE A 663 45.71 -55.42 -42.31
CA ILE A 663 45.28 -54.71 -43.52
C ILE A 663 43.80 -54.31 -43.43
N SER A 664 43.01 -54.89 -42.51
CA SER A 664 41.57 -54.60 -42.36
C SER A 664 41.30 -53.14 -42.00
N GLU A 665 40.13 -52.62 -42.39
CA GLU A 665 39.76 -51.23 -42.13
C GLU A 665 39.70 -50.93 -40.62
N SER A 666 39.28 -51.90 -39.80
CA SER A 666 39.27 -51.81 -38.35
C SER A 666 40.65 -51.81 -37.68
N ALA A 667 41.68 -52.33 -38.35
CA ALA A 667 43.04 -52.41 -37.81
C ALA A 667 43.93 -51.21 -38.19
N GLN A 668 43.42 -50.27 -38.99
CA GLN A 668 44.11 -49.04 -39.40
C GLN A 668 44.20 -48.02 -38.26
N THR A 669 44.94 -48.35 -37.20
CA THR A 669 45.19 -47.47 -36.05
C THR A 669 46.60 -46.87 -36.12
N PRO A 670 46.84 -45.67 -35.55
CA PRO A 670 48.20 -45.11 -35.52
C PRO A 670 49.24 -46.04 -34.89
N ASP A 671 48.84 -46.84 -33.90
CA ASP A 671 49.70 -47.82 -33.23
C ASP A 671 50.08 -48.98 -34.16
N SER A 672 49.18 -49.43 -35.04
CA SER A 672 49.46 -50.52 -36.00
C SER A 672 50.62 -50.22 -36.97
N VAL A 673 50.91 -48.93 -37.20
CA VAL A 673 52.00 -48.49 -38.09
C VAL A 673 53.38 -48.73 -37.46
N ASP A 674 53.46 -48.79 -36.13
CA ASP A 674 54.71 -49.09 -35.42
C ASP A 674 55.15 -50.55 -35.57
N ASP A 675 54.20 -51.45 -35.82
CA ASP A 675 54.46 -52.88 -36.04
C ASP A 675 54.91 -53.21 -37.48
N TYR A 676 54.94 -52.22 -38.38
CA TYR A 676 55.37 -52.42 -39.77
C TYR A 676 56.90 -52.63 -39.86
N PRO A 677 57.37 -53.57 -40.70
CA PRO A 677 58.78 -53.93 -40.78
C PRO A 677 59.66 -52.72 -41.16
N SER A 678 60.86 -52.67 -40.59
CA SER A 678 61.86 -51.66 -40.95
C SER A 678 62.57 -52.01 -42.25
N SER A 679 62.83 -51.03 -43.11
CA SER A 679 63.50 -51.26 -44.39
C SER A 679 64.48 -50.11 -44.73
N PRO A 680 65.79 -50.40 -44.82
CA PRO A 680 66.82 -49.38 -45.00
C PRO A 680 66.90 -48.87 -46.45
N ASP A 681 66.35 -49.60 -47.42
CA ASP A 681 66.33 -49.29 -48.85
C ASP A 681 64.93 -48.96 -49.39
N TRP A 682 63.95 -48.74 -48.51
CA TRP A 682 62.59 -48.39 -48.90
C TRP A 682 62.49 -46.99 -49.49
N GLN A 683 61.82 -46.88 -50.64
CA GLN A 683 61.55 -45.63 -51.37
C GLN A 683 60.14 -45.65 -51.94
N VAL A 684 59.50 -44.48 -52.02
CA VAL A 684 58.19 -44.32 -52.68
C VAL A 684 58.40 -44.40 -54.19
N THR A 685 57.81 -45.40 -54.83
CA THR A 685 57.93 -45.65 -56.28
C THR A 685 56.56 -45.73 -56.93
N PHE A 686 56.51 -45.59 -58.26
CA PHE A 686 55.26 -45.78 -58.98
C PHE A 686 55.00 -47.28 -59.21
N PRO A 687 53.72 -47.70 -59.31
CA PRO A 687 53.38 -49.09 -59.60
C PRO A 687 54.06 -49.55 -60.91
N GLY A 688 54.97 -50.53 -60.82
CA GLY A 688 55.69 -51.10 -61.97
C GLY A 688 57.20 -50.83 -62.01
N ASP A 689 57.75 -49.99 -61.14
CA ASP A 689 59.18 -49.61 -61.14
C ASP A 689 60.15 -50.73 -60.71
N GLY A 690 59.64 -51.91 -60.33
CA GLY A 690 60.44 -53.13 -60.13
C GLY A 690 61.33 -53.16 -58.88
N ILE A 691 61.28 -52.12 -58.04
CA ILE A 691 62.03 -52.04 -56.77
C ILE A 691 61.31 -52.87 -55.71
N GLN A 692 62.01 -53.83 -55.12
CA GLN A 692 61.54 -54.65 -54.00
C GLN A 692 62.37 -54.31 -52.75
N PRO A 693 61.83 -53.50 -51.82
CA PRO A 693 62.56 -53.13 -50.62
C PRO A 693 62.87 -54.35 -49.75
N THR A 694 64.03 -54.35 -49.11
CA THR A 694 64.48 -55.43 -48.24
C THR A 694 64.18 -55.12 -46.77
N ILE A 695 63.82 -56.14 -46.00
CA ILE A 695 63.58 -55.98 -44.56
C ILE A 695 64.95 -55.89 -43.86
N GLY A 696 65.14 -54.87 -43.03
CA GLY A 696 66.36 -54.64 -42.26
C GLY A 696 66.08 -54.15 -40.84
N GLU A 697 67.13 -53.77 -40.10
CA GLU A 697 67.00 -53.33 -38.71
C GLU A 697 66.71 -51.82 -38.56
N THR A 698 66.94 -51.04 -39.62
CA THR A 698 66.72 -49.59 -39.63
C THR A 698 65.87 -49.17 -40.83
N ASP A 699 65.09 -48.10 -40.67
CA ASP A 699 64.30 -47.50 -41.74
C ASP A 699 65.11 -46.47 -42.54
N SER A 700 64.84 -46.39 -43.84
CA SER A 700 65.29 -45.26 -44.66
C SER A 700 64.64 -43.94 -44.20
N PRO A 701 65.24 -42.77 -44.46
CA PRO A 701 64.60 -41.49 -44.15
C PRO A 701 63.21 -41.29 -44.79
N GLU A 702 62.97 -41.94 -45.93
CA GLU A 702 61.68 -41.90 -46.64
C GLU A 702 60.64 -42.81 -45.99
N ALA A 703 61.03 -43.99 -45.50
CA ALA A 703 60.17 -44.88 -44.74
C ALA A 703 59.69 -44.23 -43.44
N ILE A 704 60.57 -43.51 -42.71
CA ILE A 704 60.19 -42.78 -41.48
C ILE A 704 59.10 -41.74 -41.78
N ARG A 705 59.26 -40.97 -42.86
CA ARG A 705 58.26 -39.96 -43.26
C ARG A 705 56.95 -40.59 -43.68
N PHE A 706 56.99 -41.69 -44.42
CA PHE A 706 55.80 -42.40 -44.87
C PHE A 706 55.03 -43.03 -43.71
N LYS A 707 55.72 -43.70 -42.77
CA LYS A 707 55.12 -44.20 -41.53
C LYS A 707 54.50 -43.06 -40.71
N GLY A 708 55.17 -41.91 -40.60
CA GLY A 708 54.60 -40.71 -39.96
C GLY A 708 53.30 -40.23 -40.61
N ALA A 709 53.28 -40.10 -41.95
CA ALA A 709 52.09 -39.69 -42.69
C ALA A 709 50.93 -40.71 -42.59
N LEU A 710 51.23 -42.00 -42.55
CA LEU A 710 50.24 -43.06 -42.34
C LEU A 710 49.58 -42.95 -40.96
N LYS A 711 50.36 -42.70 -39.90
CA LYS A 711 49.81 -42.48 -38.56
C LYS A 711 48.83 -41.31 -38.51
N ASP A 712 49.19 -40.19 -39.13
CA ASP A 712 48.32 -39.02 -39.22
C ASP A 712 47.03 -39.32 -39.98
N SER A 713 47.12 -40.06 -41.10
CA SER A 713 45.96 -40.49 -41.89
C SER A 713 45.03 -41.42 -41.11
N PHE A 714 45.57 -42.41 -40.40
CA PHE A 714 44.79 -43.34 -39.60
C PHE A 714 44.11 -42.65 -38.41
N ASN A 715 44.80 -41.71 -37.76
CA ASN A 715 44.20 -40.89 -36.72
C ASN A 715 43.02 -40.05 -37.25
N LEU A 716 43.18 -39.44 -38.43
CA LEU A 716 42.11 -38.67 -39.06
C LEU A 716 40.88 -39.55 -39.35
N ILE A 717 41.07 -40.75 -39.89
CA ILE A 717 39.98 -41.69 -40.17
C ILE A 717 39.22 -42.04 -38.89
N GLN A 718 39.94 -42.36 -37.81
CA GLN A 718 39.33 -42.74 -36.53
C GLN A 718 38.53 -41.60 -35.90
N VAL A 719 39.10 -40.40 -35.85
CA VAL A 719 38.42 -39.21 -35.30
C VAL A 719 37.18 -38.87 -36.13
N THR A 720 37.26 -38.97 -37.45
CA THR A 720 36.14 -38.67 -38.35
C THR A 720 35.02 -39.72 -38.21
N ALA A 721 35.37 -40.99 -38.01
CA ALA A 721 34.41 -42.06 -37.75
C ALA A 721 33.65 -41.83 -36.43
N SER A 722 34.35 -41.53 -35.34
CA SER A 722 33.72 -41.23 -34.04
C SER A 722 32.87 -39.96 -34.08
N ALA A 723 33.32 -38.91 -34.77
CA ALA A 723 32.56 -37.66 -34.91
C ALA A 723 31.30 -37.82 -35.78
N SER A 724 31.22 -38.87 -36.61
CA SER A 724 30.12 -39.14 -37.53
C SER A 724 29.05 -40.08 -36.94
N GLU A 725 29.16 -40.48 -35.67
CA GLU A 725 28.15 -41.31 -35.00
C GLU A 725 26.84 -40.54 -34.82
N VAL A 726 25.79 -40.99 -35.51
CA VAL A 726 24.43 -40.44 -35.36
C VAL A 726 23.71 -41.18 -34.24
N PRO A 727 23.16 -40.50 -33.22
CA PRO A 727 22.42 -41.17 -32.15
C PRO A 727 21.21 -41.92 -32.73
N PRO A 728 20.93 -43.14 -32.23
CA PRO A 728 19.85 -43.97 -32.77
C PRO A 728 18.49 -43.30 -32.52
N LEU A 729 17.69 -43.18 -33.59
CA LEU A 729 16.32 -42.65 -33.52
C LEU A 729 15.44 -43.58 -32.68
N GLN A 730 14.66 -43.01 -31.76
CA GLN A 730 13.82 -43.77 -30.84
C GLN A 730 12.38 -43.92 -31.37
N LYS A 731 11.75 -45.06 -31.02
CA LYS A 731 10.32 -45.30 -31.26
C LYS A 731 9.48 -44.54 -30.23
N LEU A 732 8.34 -44.00 -30.65
CA LEU A 732 7.41 -43.26 -29.78
C LEU A 732 6.27 -44.15 -29.28
N ASN A 733 5.81 -43.93 -28.05
CA ASN A 733 4.55 -44.49 -27.57
C ASN A 733 3.38 -43.63 -28.09
N LEU A 734 2.91 -43.95 -29.29
CA LEU A 734 1.88 -43.17 -29.98
C LEU A 734 0.56 -43.09 -29.18
N THR A 735 0.18 -44.15 -28.49
CA THR A 735 -1.04 -44.20 -27.68
C THR A 735 -0.96 -43.25 -26.49
N ALA A 736 0.16 -43.26 -25.75
CA ALA A 736 0.36 -42.36 -24.62
C ALA A 736 0.38 -40.89 -25.06
N ILE A 737 1.08 -40.59 -26.16
CA ILE A 737 1.15 -39.23 -26.72
C ILE A 737 -0.21 -38.77 -27.22
N ALA A 738 -0.99 -39.63 -27.88
CA ALA A 738 -2.32 -39.30 -28.37
C ALA A 738 -3.31 -39.07 -27.22
N ASN A 739 -3.29 -39.89 -26.18
CA ASN A 739 -4.12 -39.70 -24.98
C ASN A 739 -3.77 -38.38 -24.29
N THR A 740 -2.48 -38.15 -24.03
CA THR A 740 -2.01 -36.89 -23.43
C THR A 740 -2.40 -35.68 -24.28
N THR A 741 -2.26 -35.77 -25.60
CA THR A 741 -2.65 -34.69 -26.52
C THR A 741 -4.15 -34.45 -26.47
N PHE A 742 -4.97 -35.49 -26.47
CA PHE A 742 -6.43 -35.40 -26.39
C PHE A 742 -6.86 -34.73 -25.08
N ASP A 743 -6.35 -35.20 -23.95
CA ASP A 743 -6.71 -34.65 -22.62
C ASP A 743 -6.29 -33.18 -22.49
N LYS A 744 -5.11 -32.81 -23.01
CA LYS A 744 -4.60 -31.43 -22.95
C LYS A 744 -5.31 -30.44 -23.87
N ILE A 745 -6.04 -30.91 -24.89
CA ILE A 745 -6.83 -30.04 -25.80
C ILE A 745 -8.32 -29.99 -25.44
N ASN A 746 -8.72 -30.60 -24.31
CA ASN A 746 -10.11 -30.63 -23.88
C ASN A 746 -10.68 -29.19 -23.71
N PRO A 747 -11.75 -28.82 -24.44
CA PRO A 747 -12.37 -27.50 -24.39
C PRO A 747 -12.84 -27.07 -22.99
N ASN A 748 -13.26 -28.02 -22.14
CA ASN A 748 -13.74 -27.73 -20.79
C ASN A 748 -12.68 -27.09 -19.89
N PHE A 749 -11.40 -27.31 -20.18
CA PHE A 749 -10.30 -26.71 -19.41
C PHE A 749 -9.56 -25.63 -20.20
N THR A 750 -9.42 -25.80 -21.51
CA THR A 750 -8.61 -24.90 -22.34
C THR A 750 -9.29 -23.55 -22.60
N ILE A 751 -10.61 -23.52 -22.80
CA ILE A 751 -11.35 -22.28 -23.06
C ILE A 751 -11.49 -21.43 -21.79
N PRO A 752 -11.95 -21.96 -20.63
CA PRO A 752 -11.99 -21.18 -19.39
C PRO A 752 -10.64 -20.60 -19.01
N LYS A 753 -9.57 -21.42 -19.06
CA LYS A 753 -8.21 -20.97 -18.76
C LYS A 753 -7.74 -19.85 -19.70
N ARG A 754 -8.08 -19.91 -20.99
CA ARG A 754 -7.72 -18.86 -21.95
C ARG A 754 -8.52 -17.57 -21.72
N THR A 755 -9.80 -17.69 -21.38
CA THR A 755 -10.67 -16.54 -21.10
C THR A 755 -10.24 -15.81 -19.83
N PHE A 756 -9.96 -16.54 -18.73
CA PHE A 756 -9.49 -15.94 -17.48
C PHE A 756 -8.11 -15.28 -17.58
N GLN A 757 -7.27 -15.67 -18.53
CA GLN A 757 -6.02 -14.95 -18.82
C GLN A 757 -6.22 -13.61 -19.53
N GLY A 758 -7.38 -13.36 -20.13
CA GLY A 758 -7.69 -12.16 -20.91
C GLY A 758 -8.67 -11.19 -20.21
N ILE A 759 -9.09 -11.51 -18.99
CA ILE A 759 -10.02 -10.71 -18.19
C ILE A 759 -9.39 -10.52 -16.81
N PHE A 760 -9.30 -9.27 -16.35
CA PHE A 760 -8.94 -8.99 -14.96
C PHE A 760 -10.17 -9.24 -14.09
N ILE A 761 -10.06 -10.17 -13.15
CA ILE A 761 -11.12 -10.46 -12.18
C ILE A 761 -10.51 -10.27 -10.79
N PRO A 762 -11.05 -9.35 -9.96
CA PRO A 762 -10.63 -9.19 -8.58
C PRO A 762 -10.63 -10.53 -7.82
N ALA A 763 -9.67 -10.72 -6.92
CA ALA A 763 -9.50 -11.97 -6.17
C ALA A 763 -10.78 -12.40 -5.44
N ARG A 764 -11.55 -11.46 -4.90
CA ARG A 764 -12.85 -11.71 -4.24
C ARG A 764 -13.87 -12.40 -5.17
N ILE A 765 -13.94 -11.98 -6.44
CA ILE A 765 -14.87 -12.55 -7.43
C ILE A 765 -14.35 -13.91 -7.91
N LEU A 766 -13.03 -14.05 -8.12
CA LEU A 766 -12.43 -15.35 -8.47
C LEU A 766 -12.70 -16.43 -7.41
N GLN A 767 -12.73 -16.05 -6.14
CA GLN A 767 -13.05 -16.99 -5.05
C GLN A 767 -14.52 -17.46 -5.04
N LEU A 768 -15.44 -16.68 -5.60
CA LEU A 768 -16.86 -17.06 -5.74
C LEU A 768 -17.07 -17.98 -6.96
N MET A 769 -16.22 -17.87 -7.99
CA MET A 769 -16.28 -18.66 -9.23
C MET A 769 -15.64 -20.06 -9.12
N LYS A 770 -15.50 -20.62 -7.90
CA LYS A 770 -14.60 -21.75 -7.59
C LYS A 770 -14.90 -23.07 -8.32
N GLU A 771 -16.10 -23.28 -8.86
CA GLU A 771 -16.50 -24.62 -9.35
C GLU A 771 -17.08 -24.66 -10.77
N GLU A 772 -17.66 -23.56 -11.28
CA GLU A 772 -18.27 -23.51 -12.62
C GLU A 772 -17.84 -22.27 -13.41
N PHE A 773 -17.69 -22.41 -14.73
CA PHE A 773 -17.45 -21.29 -15.65
C PHE A 773 -18.75 -20.51 -15.87
N VAL A 774 -19.18 -19.77 -14.85
CA VAL A 774 -20.41 -18.97 -14.78
C VAL A 774 -20.11 -17.49 -14.99
N GLU A 775 -21.15 -16.67 -15.12
CA GLU A 775 -21.01 -15.21 -15.16
C GLU A 775 -20.43 -14.68 -13.85
N ALA A 776 -19.62 -13.62 -13.92
CA ALA A 776 -19.15 -12.91 -12.76
C ALA A 776 -20.32 -12.09 -12.17
N MET A 777 -20.83 -12.55 -11.02
CA MET A 777 -21.79 -11.79 -10.23
C MET A 777 -21.01 -10.89 -9.28
N ALA A 778 -20.92 -9.61 -9.61
CA ALA A 778 -20.24 -8.62 -8.80
C ALA A 778 -21.28 -7.72 -8.13
N TYR A 779 -21.19 -7.59 -6.81
CA TYR A 779 -21.95 -6.58 -6.09
C TYR A 779 -21.16 -5.26 -6.02
N PRO A 780 -21.86 -4.10 -6.11
CA PRO A 780 -21.25 -2.79 -5.90
C PRO A 780 -20.80 -2.65 -4.45
N VAL A 781 -19.70 -1.92 -4.23
CA VAL A 781 -19.18 -1.62 -2.89
C VAL A 781 -19.32 -0.13 -2.66
N ILE A 782 -20.05 0.25 -1.61
CA ILE A 782 -20.28 1.65 -1.25
C ILE A 782 -19.56 1.93 0.08
N ASP A 783 -18.62 2.88 0.03
CA ASP A 783 -17.72 3.21 1.15
C ASP A 783 -18.18 4.42 1.97
N LEU A 784 -19.41 4.88 1.71
CA LEU A 784 -20.01 5.96 2.46
C LEU A 784 -20.22 5.51 3.92
N PRO A 785 -19.80 6.28 4.93
CA PRO A 785 -20.03 5.93 6.33
C PRO A 785 -21.53 6.04 6.66
N MET A 786 -22.15 4.91 6.98
CA MET A 786 -23.60 4.78 7.11
C MET A 786 -24.21 5.42 8.37
N TYR A 787 -23.41 5.93 9.31
CA TYR A 787 -23.93 6.78 10.39
C TYR A 787 -24.42 8.15 9.88
N LYS A 788 -23.80 8.72 8.82
CA LYS A 788 -24.17 10.05 8.29
C LYS A 788 -25.63 10.12 7.84
N PRO A 789 -26.10 9.24 6.92
CA PRO A 789 -27.50 9.27 6.51
C PRO A 789 -28.49 8.92 7.64
N LEU A 790 -28.03 8.21 8.69
CA LEU A 790 -28.83 7.95 9.89
C LEU A 790 -29.03 9.23 10.72
N VAL A 791 -27.96 10.00 10.93
CA VAL A 791 -27.98 11.30 11.62
C VAL A 791 -28.81 12.31 10.82
N GLU A 792 -28.60 12.42 9.52
CA GLU A 792 -29.37 13.31 8.63
C GLU A 792 -30.88 13.04 8.68
N LYS A 793 -31.26 11.77 8.87
CA LYS A 793 -32.66 11.39 9.05
C LYS A 793 -33.20 11.81 10.41
N SER A 794 -32.45 11.55 11.48
CA SER A 794 -32.77 11.99 12.85
C SER A 794 -31.65 11.62 13.82
N ASP A 795 -31.11 12.62 14.52
CA ASP A 795 -30.12 12.45 15.60
C ASP A 795 -30.57 11.45 16.68
N GLU A 796 -31.87 11.44 17.00
CA GLU A 796 -32.48 10.53 17.98
C GLU A 796 -32.49 9.04 17.53
N LEU A 797 -32.32 8.74 16.24
CA LEU A 797 -32.20 7.36 15.75
C LEU A 797 -30.75 6.86 15.85
N PHE A 798 -29.78 7.79 15.76
CA PHE A 798 -28.37 7.48 15.95
C PHE A 798 -28.05 7.25 17.43
N LEU A 799 -28.39 8.24 18.28
CA LEU A 799 -28.23 8.17 19.72
C LEU A 799 -29.53 8.63 20.39
N PRO A 800 -30.40 7.70 20.84
CA PRO A 800 -31.61 8.08 21.54
C PRO A 800 -31.31 8.93 22.76
N ASN A 801 -32.16 9.93 23.02
CA ASN A 801 -32.04 10.84 24.14
C ASN A 801 -30.74 11.68 24.13
N ILE A 802 -30.16 11.94 22.95
CA ILE A 802 -28.95 12.78 22.76
C ILE A 802 -29.07 14.17 23.39
N ASN A 803 -30.29 14.69 23.52
CA ASN A 803 -30.57 15.98 24.15
C ASN A 803 -30.13 16.07 25.63
N PHE A 804 -29.92 14.95 26.32
CA PHE A 804 -29.39 14.95 27.70
C PHE A 804 -27.85 15.04 27.78
N VAL A 805 -27.13 14.94 26.66
CA VAL A 805 -25.71 15.30 26.62
C VAL A 805 -25.63 16.81 26.86
N THR A 806 -25.04 17.24 27.96
CA THR A 806 -25.07 18.66 28.34
C THR A 806 -24.08 19.51 27.54
N GLN A 807 -24.31 20.82 27.47
CA GLN A 807 -23.33 21.73 26.88
C GLN A 807 -22.02 21.76 27.69
N ASN A 808 -20.89 21.85 27.00
CA ASN A 808 -19.54 21.92 27.56
C ASN A 808 -19.22 20.72 28.47
N SER A 809 -19.47 19.51 27.99
CA SER A 809 -19.17 18.29 28.73
C SER A 809 -18.38 17.29 27.91
N ILE A 810 -17.59 16.50 28.62
CA ILE A 810 -16.87 15.35 28.11
C ILE A 810 -17.30 14.10 28.89
N SER A 811 -17.65 13.04 28.16
CA SER A 811 -18.21 11.80 28.71
C SER A 811 -17.83 10.59 27.86
N LEU A 812 -18.06 9.38 28.38
CA LEU A 812 -17.77 8.12 27.70
C LEU A 812 -19.05 7.32 27.43
N LEU A 813 -19.12 6.72 26.23
CA LEU A 813 -20.12 5.75 25.77
C LEU A 813 -19.41 4.49 25.27
N GLU A 814 -20.15 3.43 24.98
CA GLU A 814 -19.64 2.26 24.26
C GLU A 814 -20.45 2.04 22.97
N THR A 815 -19.85 1.36 22.01
CA THR A 815 -20.57 0.88 20.83
C THR A 815 -21.68 -0.10 21.21
N ASN A 816 -22.68 -0.17 20.34
CA ASN A 816 -23.73 -1.18 20.41
C ASN A 816 -23.69 -2.00 19.12
N GLN A 817 -22.77 -2.96 19.06
CA GLN A 817 -22.52 -3.72 17.83
C GLN A 817 -23.78 -4.43 17.31
N ARG A 818 -24.67 -4.89 18.20
CA ARG A 818 -25.96 -5.49 17.82
C ARG A 818 -26.85 -4.55 17.02
N PHE A 819 -26.89 -3.26 17.38
CA PHE A 819 -27.63 -2.25 16.63
C PHE A 819 -26.99 -2.00 15.27
N ILE A 820 -25.67 -1.82 15.24
CA ILE A 820 -24.90 -1.57 14.02
C ILE A 820 -25.11 -2.72 13.03
N GLU A 821 -24.90 -3.96 13.46
CA GLU A 821 -25.15 -5.16 12.64
C GLU A 821 -26.58 -5.20 12.10
N SER A 822 -27.58 -4.95 12.95
CA SER A 822 -28.99 -4.97 12.55
C SER A 822 -29.32 -3.92 11.50
N TYR A 823 -28.86 -2.69 11.72
CA TYR A 823 -29.01 -1.57 10.80
C TYR A 823 -28.32 -1.86 9.45
N MET A 824 -27.10 -2.39 9.48
CA MET A 824 -26.33 -2.75 8.28
C MET A 824 -26.96 -3.90 7.50
N VAL A 825 -27.49 -4.94 8.16
CA VAL A 825 -28.23 -6.01 7.49
C VAL A 825 -29.50 -5.46 6.83
N GLY A 826 -30.21 -4.52 7.48
CA GLY A 826 -31.38 -3.85 6.92
C GLY A 826 -31.08 -3.02 5.66
N LEU A 827 -29.98 -2.24 5.67
CA LEU A 827 -29.47 -1.52 4.51
C LEU A 827 -29.16 -2.47 3.35
N ASN A 828 -28.39 -3.52 3.61
CA ASN A 828 -27.98 -4.48 2.58
C ASN A 828 -29.16 -5.28 2.02
N HIS A 829 -30.14 -5.64 2.87
CA HIS A 829 -31.34 -6.33 2.44
C HIS A 829 -32.18 -5.48 1.47
N GLU A 830 -32.44 -4.22 1.81
CA GLU A 830 -33.24 -3.37 0.92
C GLU A 830 -32.50 -3.04 -0.37
N PHE A 831 -31.19 -2.79 -0.31
CA PHE A 831 -30.44 -2.50 -1.51
C PHE A 831 -30.33 -3.72 -2.44
N ALA A 832 -30.22 -4.95 -1.91
CA ALA A 832 -30.34 -6.17 -2.72
C ALA A 832 -31.72 -6.32 -3.40
N ARG A 833 -32.80 -5.85 -2.76
CA ARG A 833 -34.15 -5.81 -3.37
C ARG A 833 -34.19 -4.80 -4.50
N GLU A 834 -33.67 -3.59 -4.28
CA GLU A 834 -33.63 -2.53 -5.29
C GLU A 834 -32.75 -2.91 -6.49
N LEU A 835 -31.58 -3.50 -6.26
CA LEU A 835 -30.71 -3.98 -7.33
C LEU A 835 -31.43 -5.03 -8.19
N LEU A 836 -32.14 -5.98 -7.57
CA LEU A 836 -32.94 -6.96 -8.33
C LEU A 836 -34.08 -6.28 -9.10
N TRP A 837 -34.80 -5.35 -8.46
CA TRP A 837 -35.89 -4.60 -9.08
C TRP A 837 -35.42 -3.78 -10.30
N ARG A 838 -34.20 -3.25 -10.24
CA ARG A 838 -33.55 -2.49 -11.32
C ARG A 838 -32.78 -3.37 -12.32
N GLU A 839 -32.96 -4.69 -12.28
CA GLU A 839 -32.31 -5.69 -13.14
C GLU A 839 -30.77 -5.65 -13.10
N TYR A 840 -30.19 -5.24 -11.97
CA TYR A 840 -28.76 -5.27 -11.74
C TYR A 840 -28.28 -6.72 -11.54
N VAL A 841 -27.15 -7.10 -12.15
CA VAL A 841 -26.63 -8.46 -12.14
C VAL A 841 -25.96 -8.78 -10.78
N THR A 842 -26.74 -9.30 -9.82
CA THR A 842 -26.27 -9.71 -8.50
C THR A 842 -27.00 -10.97 -8.01
N ASP A 843 -26.36 -11.76 -7.14
CA ASP A 843 -26.95 -12.92 -6.47
C ASP A 843 -27.69 -12.56 -5.17
N GLN A 844 -27.82 -11.26 -4.86
CA GLN A 844 -28.45 -10.69 -3.66
C GLN A 844 -27.75 -11.05 -2.33
N ARG A 845 -26.62 -11.75 -2.39
CA ARG A 845 -25.80 -12.13 -1.22
C ARG A 845 -24.67 -11.14 -0.97
N GLY A 846 -24.53 -10.14 -1.84
CA GLY A 846 -23.53 -9.10 -1.72
C GLY A 846 -23.64 -8.31 -0.42
N SER A 847 -22.48 -7.86 0.07
CA SER A 847 -22.36 -6.92 1.18
C SER A 847 -21.99 -5.56 0.60
N TYR A 848 -23.00 -4.80 0.22
CA TYR A 848 -22.91 -3.51 -0.47
C TYR A 848 -22.41 -2.40 0.46
N PHE A 849 -22.94 -2.38 1.69
CA PHE A 849 -22.56 -1.45 2.74
C PHE A 849 -21.89 -2.22 3.86
N ARG A 850 -20.64 -1.86 4.19
CA ARG A 850 -19.87 -2.46 5.29
C ARG A 850 -19.21 -1.44 6.21
N GLN A 851 -19.31 -0.15 5.86
CA GLN A 851 -18.76 0.95 6.64
C GLN A 851 -19.90 1.68 7.36
N PHE A 852 -19.92 1.61 8.68
CA PHE A 852 -20.80 2.40 9.52
C PHE A 852 -20.12 3.70 9.94
N TRP A 853 -18.94 3.67 10.56
CA TRP A 853 -18.23 4.83 11.09
C TRP A 853 -17.32 5.56 10.08
N ASP A 854 -16.96 6.84 10.30
CA ASP A 854 -15.96 7.54 9.47
C ASP A 854 -14.54 7.18 9.94
N VAL A 855 -13.71 6.64 9.04
CA VAL A 855 -12.32 6.24 9.34
C VAL A 855 -11.30 7.14 8.65
N SER A 856 -11.74 8.29 8.10
CA SER A 856 -10.85 9.20 7.35
C SER A 856 -9.76 9.86 8.20
N SER A 857 -9.96 9.99 9.52
CA SER A 857 -8.98 10.53 10.46
C SER A 857 -8.02 9.48 11.03
N PHE A 858 -8.19 8.20 10.68
CA PHE A 858 -7.30 7.13 11.16
C PHE A 858 -5.88 7.27 10.60
N LEU A 859 -4.89 7.21 11.50
CA LEU A 859 -3.47 7.28 11.17
C LEU A 859 -2.93 5.87 10.91
N ALA A 860 -2.70 5.54 9.64
CA ALA A 860 -2.14 4.27 9.23
C ALA A 860 -0.60 4.23 9.27
N ASP A 861 -0.06 3.04 9.51
CA ASP A 861 1.38 2.78 9.36
C ASP A 861 1.80 2.96 7.90
N ARG A 862 2.92 3.68 7.67
CA ARG A 862 3.41 4.05 6.32
C ARG A 862 3.70 2.86 5.38
N ASN A 863 3.71 1.63 5.90
CA ASN A 863 4.11 0.40 5.19
C ASN A 863 2.94 -0.54 4.85
N GLU A 864 1.70 -0.24 5.25
CA GLU A 864 0.54 -1.10 4.94
C GLU A 864 -0.03 -0.82 3.54
N ASP A 865 -0.51 -1.87 2.85
CA ASP A 865 -1.22 -1.75 1.58
C ASP A 865 -2.59 -1.06 1.82
N PRO A 866 -2.91 0.04 1.13
CA PRO A 866 -4.17 0.77 1.32
C PRO A 866 -5.43 -0.09 1.21
N GLU A 867 -5.44 -1.11 0.35
CA GLU A 867 -6.61 -1.99 0.20
C GLU A 867 -6.79 -2.93 1.39
N VAL A 868 -5.68 -3.41 1.98
CA VAL A 868 -5.71 -4.26 3.18
C VAL A 868 -6.14 -3.46 4.39
N LEU A 869 -5.63 -2.23 4.53
CA LEU A 869 -6.03 -1.31 5.58
C LEU A 869 -7.53 -1.00 5.48
N LYS A 870 -8.03 -0.70 4.27
CA LYS A 870 -9.44 -0.40 4.05
C LYS A 870 -10.37 -1.56 4.41
N GLU A 871 -9.95 -2.79 4.15
CA GLU A 871 -10.70 -3.99 4.56
C GLU A 871 -10.67 -4.20 6.08
N LYS A 872 -9.52 -3.95 6.73
CA LYS A 872 -9.35 -4.03 8.19
C LYS A 872 -10.21 -3.00 8.94
N MET A 873 -10.45 -1.83 8.34
CA MET A 873 -11.20 -0.72 8.97
C MET A 873 -12.73 -0.81 8.82
N ARG A 874 -13.25 -1.78 8.06
CA ARG A 874 -14.70 -2.03 7.96
C ARG A 874 -15.26 -2.47 9.31
N ASP A 875 -16.48 -2.05 9.60
CA ASP A 875 -17.18 -2.35 10.86
C ASP A 875 -17.76 -3.77 10.88
N ILE A 876 -18.09 -4.33 9.71
CA ILE A 876 -18.63 -5.70 9.60
C ILE A 876 -17.90 -6.54 8.55
N PRO A 877 -17.73 -7.86 8.78
CA PRO A 877 -17.23 -8.77 7.78
C PRO A 877 -18.32 -9.01 6.71
N PRO A 878 -17.98 -9.58 5.54
CA PRO A 878 -18.98 -9.88 4.52
C PRO A 878 -20.12 -10.74 5.09
N LEU A 879 -21.35 -10.29 4.94
CA LEU A 879 -22.56 -10.89 5.52
C LEU A 879 -22.76 -12.36 5.07
N ASP A 880 -22.29 -12.73 3.87
CA ASP A 880 -22.36 -14.10 3.36
C ASP A 880 -21.40 -15.07 4.06
N THR A 881 -20.45 -14.55 4.84
CA THR A 881 -19.50 -15.33 5.65
C THR A 881 -19.94 -15.50 7.10
N TRP A 882 -21.02 -14.83 7.52
CA TRP A 882 -21.53 -14.93 8.88
C TRP A 882 -22.01 -16.35 9.17
N SER A 883 -21.54 -16.90 10.29
CA SER A 883 -21.90 -18.25 10.69
C SER A 883 -23.38 -18.34 11.05
N LYS A 884 -24.03 -19.48 10.79
CA LYS A 884 -25.38 -19.75 11.32
C LYS A 884 -25.38 -20.06 12.82
N PHE A 885 -24.21 -20.16 13.42
CA PHE A 885 -23.99 -20.48 14.83
C PHE A 885 -23.47 -19.30 15.65
N SER A 886 -23.22 -18.14 15.03
CA SER A 886 -22.86 -16.90 15.75
C SER A 886 -24.12 -16.16 16.22
N ASN A 887 -23.93 -15.32 17.24
CA ASN A 887 -24.98 -14.45 17.76
C ASN A 887 -24.89 -13.07 17.12
N LEU A 888 -25.95 -12.29 17.30
CA LEU A 888 -25.95 -10.89 16.91
C LEU A 888 -24.99 -10.11 17.83
N GLY A 889 -24.11 -9.30 17.24
CA GLY A 889 -23.04 -8.57 17.94
C GLY A 889 -21.68 -9.24 17.90
N ASP A 890 -21.56 -10.47 17.38
CA ASP A 890 -20.30 -11.22 17.31
C ASP A 890 -19.48 -10.92 16.03
N HIS A 891 -19.92 -9.98 15.19
CA HIS A 891 -19.36 -9.73 13.86
C HIS A 891 -18.72 -8.34 13.74
N ASP A 892 -17.95 -7.92 14.74
CA ASP A 892 -17.01 -6.81 14.57
C ASP A 892 -15.79 -7.28 13.74
N ASN A 893 -15.49 -6.56 12.66
CA ASN A 893 -14.39 -6.89 11.76
C ASN A 893 -13.06 -6.23 12.16
N ARG A 894 -13.07 -5.29 13.11
CA ARG A 894 -11.86 -4.63 13.61
C ARG A 894 -11.17 -5.44 14.71
N GLU A 895 -11.93 -6.24 15.44
CA GLU A 895 -11.41 -7.07 16.52
C GLU A 895 -10.58 -8.25 16.00
N GLN A 896 -9.42 -8.47 16.61
CA GLN A 896 -8.52 -9.59 16.30
C GLN A 896 -8.60 -10.65 17.38
N GLY A 897 -9.47 -11.65 17.20
CA GLY A 897 -9.60 -12.75 18.16
C GLY A 897 -11.03 -13.27 18.25
N ASN A 898 -11.33 -14.02 19.31
CA ASN A 898 -12.70 -14.38 19.71
C ASN A 898 -13.17 -13.49 20.89
N ASP A 899 -12.44 -12.42 21.19
CA ASP A 899 -12.80 -11.48 22.25
C ASP A 899 -13.73 -10.46 21.60
N ASN A 900 -15.04 -10.58 21.89
CA ASN A 900 -16.08 -9.67 21.41
C ASN A 900 -16.23 -8.53 22.43
N GLU A 901 -15.43 -7.48 22.30
CA GLU A 901 -15.41 -6.34 23.21
C GLU A 901 -16.04 -5.10 22.55
N GLU A 902 -16.82 -4.34 23.31
CA GLU A 902 -17.42 -3.12 22.77
C GLU A 902 -16.42 -1.97 22.92
N GLU A 903 -16.12 -1.30 21.82
CA GLU A 903 -15.20 -0.16 21.74
C GLU A 903 -15.74 1.03 22.56
N LEU A 904 -14.84 1.69 23.28
CA LEU A 904 -15.15 2.88 24.06
C LEU A 904 -15.15 4.13 23.18
N VAL A 905 -16.20 4.94 23.30
CA VAL A 905 -16.42 6.15 22.50
C VAL A 905 -16.40 7.39 23.39
N LEU A 906 -15.47 8.30 23.12
CA LEU A 906 -15.38 9.61 23.75
C LEU A 906 -16.38 10.57 23.12
N VAL A 907 -17.23 11.17 23.94
CA VAL A 907 -18.22 12.17 23.54
C VAL A 907 -17.78 13.54 24.03
N ILE A 908 -17.62 14.49 23.10
CA ILE A 908 -17.32 15.89 23.40
C ILE A 908 -18.46 16.74 22.85
N ARG A 909 -19.11 17.50 23.74
CA ARG A 909 -20.10 18.52 23.36
C ARG A 909 -19.65 19.89 23.85
N GLY A 910 -19.41 20.82 22.94
CA GLY A 910 -19.01 22.20 23.26
C GLY A 910 -18.48 22.99 22.08
N GLU A 911 -18.23 24.30 22.30
CA GLU A 911 -17.71 25.20 21.25
C GLU A 911 -16.24 24.91 20.87
N LEU A 912 -15.52 24.11 21.67
CA LEU A 912 -14.11 23.77 21.45
C LEU A 912 -13.86 23.23 20.04
N LEU A 913 -14.50 22.12 19.66
CA LEU A 913 -14.26 21.47 18.36
C LEU A 913 -14.96 22.17 17.19
N LYS A 914 -15.89 23.10 17.49
CA LYS A 914 -16.47 24.00 16.49
C LYS A 914 -15.48 25.11 16.11
N LYS A 915 -14.71 25.60 17.08
CA LYS A 915 -13.68 26.65 16.87
C LYS A 915 -12.33 26.05 16.43
N TYR A 916 -11.98 24.88 16.97
CA TYR A 916 -10.75 24.14 16.72
C TYR A 916 -11.05 22.73 16.18
N PRO A 917 -11.61 22.61 14.96
CA PRO A 917 -11.95 21.30 14.38
C PRO A 917 -10.73 20.42 14.08
N THR A 918 -9.52 20.99 14.07
CA THR A 918 -8.26 20.27 13.84
C THR A 918 -7.50 19.95 15.14
N ALA A 919 -8.16 20.05 16.30
CA ALA A 919 -7.58 19.62 17.56
C ALA A 919 -7.23 18.13 17.50
N VAL A 920 -6.08 17.76 18.05
CA VAL A 920 -5.61 16.38 18.07
C VAL A 920 -6.18 15.71 19.31
N ILE A 921 -6.89 14.60 19.12
CA ILE A 921 -7.51 13.82 20.20
C ILE A 921 -6.93 12.42 20.17
N TYR A 922 -6.44 11.95 21.31
CA TYR A 922 -5.90 10.59 21.47
C TYR A 922 -6.04 10.11 22.91
N ALA A 923 -5.90 8.81 23.14
CA ALA A 923 -5.81 8.24 24.48
C ALA A 923 -4.35 7.95 24.82
N GLN A 924 -3.91 8.32 26.03
CA GLN A 924 -2.57 8.03 26.55
C GLN A 924 -2.66 7.30 27.88
N ARG A 925 -1.84 6.27 28.05
CA ARG A 925 -1.86 5.44 29.25
C ARG A 925 -1.46 6.26 30.47
N ALA A 926 -2.16 6.05 31.58
CA ALA A 926 -1.85 6.67 32.85
C ALA A 926 -0.72 5.90 33.58
N LYS A 927 -0.10 6.55 34.56
CA LYS A 927 0.96 6.04 35.42
C LYS A 927 0.63 6.38 36.87
N TRP A 928 0.75 5.39 37.75
CA TRP A 928 0.63 5.61 39.18
C TRP A 928 1.86 6.36 39.71
N GLN A 929 1.63 7.32 40.59
CA GLN A 929 2.70 7.89 41.40
C GLN A 929 3.02 6.96 42.58
N LEU A 930 4.31 6.85 42.90
CA LEU A 930 4.79 6.02 43.99
C LEU A 930 5.19 6.89 45.18
N ASP A 931 4.88 6.43 46.39
CA ASP A 931 5.40 7.02 47.62
C ASP A 931 6.90 6.70 47.81
N ASP A 932 7.53 7.31 48.81
CA ASP A 932 8.95 7.09 49.17
C ASP A 932 9.26 5.61 49.51
N GLN A 933 8.24 4.77 49.67
CA GLN A 933 8.31 3.34 50.00
C GLN A 933 8.06 2.43 48.78
N GLY A 934 7.79 3.00 47.60
CA GLY A 934 7.54 2.29 46.35
C GLY A 934 6.11 1.73 46.19
N ASN A 935 5.15 2.16 47.00
CA ASN A 935 3.73 1.81 46.87
C ASN A 935 2.95 2.91 46.14
N ILE A 936 1.79 2.57 45.57
CA ILE A 936 0.92 3.54 44.90
C ILE A 936 0.41 4.59 45.91
N ASP A 937 0.65 5.87 45.63
CA ASP A 937 0.13 6.98 46.43
C ASP A 937 -1.25 7.43 45.92
N ASN A 938 -2.31 6.85 46.47
CA ASN A 938 -3.70 7.21 46.12
C ASN A 938 -4.13 8.63 46.54
N LYS A 939 -3.26 9.41 47.20
CA LYS A 939 -3.53 10.83 47.50
C LYS A 939 -3.08 11.77 46.39
N ARG A 940 -2.28 11.29 45.44
CA ARG A 940 -1.81 12.05 44.29
C ARG A 940 -2.57 11.65 43.04
N GLU A 941 -2.64 12.56 42.08
CA GLU A 941 -3.30 12.31 40.80
C GLU A 941 -2.44 11.39 39.91
N ARG A 942 -3.08 10.75 38.93
CA ARG A 942 -2.38 9.87 37.99
C ARG A 942 -1.66 10.74 36.96
N GLN A 943 -0.48 10.30 36.52
CA GLN A 943 0.30 11.03 35.50
C GLN A 943 0.16 10.38 34.13
N LEU A 944 0.49 11.10 33.07
CA LEU A 944 0.70 10.51 31.75
C LEU A 944 1.98 9.65 31.75
N VAL A 945 1.95 8.51 31.06
CA VAL A 945 3.16 7.70 30.86
C VAL A 945 4.17 8.47 30.00
N ASP A 946 5.42 8.50 30.46
CA ASP A 946 6.54 9.09 29.74
C ASP A 946 6.80 8.36 28.39
N ILE A 947 6.98 9.16 27.34
CA ILE A 947 7.39 8.71 26.02
C ILE A 947 8.89 8.96 25.92
N SER A 948 9.67 7.95 25.56
CA SER A 948 11.11 8.13 25.38
C SER A 948 11.40 8.77 24.02
N ASP A 949 12.53 9.47 23.88
CA ASP A 949 12.97 10.12 22.63
C ASP A 949 12.94 9.15 21.42
N SER A 950 13.20 7.86 21.64
CA SER A 950 13.16 6.84 20.58
C SER A 950 11.75 6.38 20.17
N GLU A 951 10.74 6.70 20.96
CA GLU A 951 9.34 6.30 20.77
C GLU A 951 8.47 7.48 20.28
N GLU A 952 8.98 8.72 20.23
CA GLU A 952 8.19 9.91 19.85
C GLU A 952 7.62 9.81 18.43
N ASP A 953 8.39 9.26 17.49
CA ASP A 953 8.01 9.18 16.08
C ASP A 953 6.90 8.16 15.79
N ASN A 954 6.88 7.08 16.57
CA ASN A 954 5.87 6.04 16.49
C ASN A 954 5.62 5.45 17.88
N PRO A 955 4.80 6.12 18.71
CA PRO A 955 4.57 5.67 20.06
C PRO A 955 3.86 4.31 20.02
N PRO A 956 4.29 3.34 20.83
CA PRO A 956 3.65 2.03 20.83
C PRO A 956 2.18 2.16 21.25
N THR A 957 1.31 1.32 20.66
CA THR A 957 -0.13 1.28 20.96
C THR A 957 -0.44 0.93 22.42
N SER A 958 0.55 0.45 23.18
CA SER A 958 0.47 0.22 24.62
C SER A 958 0.61 1.50 25.47
N LYS A 959 1.06 2.61 24.88
CA LYS A 959 1.22 3.92 25.51
C LYS A 959 0.26 4.97 24.93
N ILE A 960 0.09 5.01 23.60
CA ILE A 960 -0.81 5.94 22.92
C ILE A 960 -1.73 5.17 21.98
N LYS A 961 -3.04 5.46 22.02
CA LYS A 961 -4.02 4.99 21.05
C LYS A 961 -4.69 6.17 20.36
N THR A 962 -4.66 6.18 19.04
CA THR A 962 -5.42 7.14 18.22
C THR A 962 -6.86 6.66 18.04
N PRO A 963 -7.81 7.56 17.73
CA PRO A 963 -9.17 7.16 17.44
C PRO A 963 -9.21 6.26 16.20
N LEU A 964 -9.96 5.15 16.28
CA LEU A 964 -10.22 4.25 15.16
C LEU A 964 -11.16 4.89 14.15
N TYR A 965 -12.11 5.68 14.64
CA TYR A 965 -13.12 6.37 13.85
C TYR A 965 -13.68 7.58 14.58
N GLU A 966 -14.38 8.41 13.82
CA GLU A 966 -15.11 9.56 14.31
C GLU A 966 -16.54 9.62 13.77
N ALA A 967 -17.41 10.27 14.55
CA ALA A 967 -18.72 10.70 14.10
C ALA A 967 -19.03 12.10 14.62
N LYS A 968 -19.81 12.85 13.85
CA LYS A 968 -20.25 14.19 14.19
C LYS A 968 -21.76 14.29 14.06
N VAL A 969 -22.40 14.89 15.07
CA VAL A 969 -23.79 15.33 15.02
C VAL A 969 -23.80 16.86 15.15
N ASP A 970 -24.32 17.53 14.13
CA ASP A 970 -24.39 18.99 14.13
C ASP A 970 -25.34 19.50 15.22
N PRO A 971 -25.05 20.65 15.85
CA PRO A 971 -23.98 21.59 15.51
C PRO A 971 -22.62 21.33 16.19
N ASP A 972 -22.57 20.60 17.31
CA ASP A 972 -21.43 20.65 18.24
C ASP A 972 -21.14 19.37 19.05
N ILE A 973 -21.63 18.21 18.62
CA ILE A 973 -21.39 16.92 19.30
C ILE A 973 -20.46 16.04 18.45
N TYR A 974 -19.33 15.64 19.04
CA TYR A 974 -18.32 14.81 18.41
C TYR A 974 -18.15 13.50 19.18
N PHE A 975 -17.92 12.43 18.44
CA PHE A 975 -17.74 11.06 18.94
C PHE A 975 -16.42 10.51 18.38
N PHE A 976 -15.57 9.96 19.24
CA PHE A 976 -14.29 9.37 18.87
C PHE A 976 -14.17 7.97 19.46
N GLY A 977 -14.09 6.95 18.62
CA GLY A 977 -14.00 5.54 19.04
C GLY A 977 -12.56 5.10 19.26
N PHE A 978 -12.32 4.37 20.34
CA PHE A 978 -11.00 3.85 20.71
C PHE A 978 -11.06 2.34 20.94
N ASP A 979 -9.96 1.67 20.59
CA ASP A 979 -9.67 0.27 20.91
C ASP A 979 -9.39 0.11 22.42
N LEU A 980 -10.38 0.37 23.27
CA LEU A 980 -10.31 0.27 24.73
C LEU A 980 -11.68 -0.15 25.25
N THR A 981 -11.72 -0.95 26.31
CA THR A 981 -12.96 -1.16 27.06
C THR A 981 -13.11 -0.12 28.17
N ALA A 982 -14.35 0.11 28.63
CA ALA A 982 -14.60 1.02 29.74
C ALA A 982 -13.88 0.61 31.05
N LYS A 983 -13.65 -0.69 31.24
CA LYS A 983 -12.93 -1.22 32.41
C LYS A 983 -11.43 -0.95 32.32
N GLU A 984 -10.84 -1.15 31.16
CA GLU A 984 -9.42 -0.84 30.90
C GLU A 984 -9.17 0.66 31.00
N ALA A 985 -10.03 1.49 30.41
CA ALA A 985 -9.89 2.95 30.47
C ALA A 985 -9.99 3.47 31.92
N LYS A 986 -10.95 2.98 32.72
CA LYS A 986 -11.11 3.37 34.15
C LYS A 986 -9.89 2.97 35.00
N GLY A 987 -9.30 1.82 34.72
CA GLY A 987 -8.25 1.22 35.53
C GLY A 987 -8.74 0.70 36.89
N GLY A 988 -7.79 0.22 37.70
CA GLY A 988 -8.00 -0.23 39.07
C GLY A 988 -8.12 0.92 40.09
N LYS A 989 -8.31 0.55 41.35
CA LYS A 989 -8.45 1.51 42.47
C LYS A 989 -7.12 1.94 43.06
N GLY A 990 -6.03 1.26 42.69
CA GLY A 990 -4.71 1.48 43.28
C GLY A 990 -4.59 0.82 44.66
N ASP A 991 -5.45 -0.15 44.96
CA ASP A 991 -5.42 -0.90 46.23
C ASP A 991 -4.33 -1.99 46.19
N ASN A 992 -3.98 -2.49 44.98
CA ASN A 992 -2.91 -3.45 44.77
C ASN A 992 -1.80 -2.85 43.89
N PRO A 993 -0.52 -3.25 44.11
CA PRO A 993 0.60 -2.77 43.29
C PRO A 993 0.51 -3.06 41.79
N ASN A 994 -0.32 -4.04 41.38
CA ASN A 994 -0.53 -4.45 39.99
C ASN A 994 -1.83 -3.90 39.39
N ASP A 995 -2.55 -3.02 40.09
CA ASP A 995 -3.77 -2.41 39.57
C ASP A 995 -3.42 -1.54 38.35
N ASP A 996 -4.16 -1.69 37.25
CA ASP A 996 -3.92 -0.88 36.04
C ASP A 996 -4.22 0.61 36.33
N PRO A 997 -3.32 1.54 36.00
CA PRO A 997 -3.57 2.97 36.15
C PRO A 997 -4.66 3.52 35.22
N GLY A 998 -5.07 2.81 34.18
CA GLY A 998 -6.09 3.27 33.23
C GLY A 998 -5.55 4.23 32.17
N TRP A 999 -6.44 5.02 31.56
CA TRP A 999 -6.14 5.88 30.41
C TRP A 999 -6.68 7.30 30.57
N PHE A 1000 -5.90 8.26 30.06
CA PHE A 1000 -6.30 9.65 29.85
C PHE A 1000 -6.75 9.84 28.41
N PHE A 1001 -7.79 10.64 28.21
CA PHE A 1001 -8.16 11.18 26.92
C PHE A 1001 -7.57 12.58 26.80
N VAL A 1002 -6.64 12.74 25.88
CA VAL A 1002 -5.86 13.96 25.70
C VAL A 1002 -6.43 14.75 24.52
N ILE A 1003 -6.72 16.03 24.77
CA ILE A 1003 -7.08 17.01 23.77
C ILE A 1003 -5.91 17.98 23.64
N LYS A 1004 -5.33 18.06 22.45
CA LYS A 1004 -4.12 18.83 22.19
C LYS A 1004 -4.35 19.81 21.05
N GLU A 1005 -3.95 21.07 21.23
CA GLU A 1005 -3.89 22.03 20.13
C GLU A 1005 -2.83 21.59 19.12
N ARG A 1006 -3.09 21.77 17.82
CA ARG A 1006 -2.20 21.30 16.77
C ARG A 1006 -0.86 22.07 16.81
N PRO A 1007 0.30 21.42 17.06
CA PRO A 1007 1.56 22.14 17.26
C PRO A 1007 2.11 22.86 16.03
N GLY A 1008 1.71 22.45 14.83
CA GLY A 1008 2.21 23.01 13.57
C GLY A 1008 1.58 24.35 13.15
N GLU A 1009 0.74 24.96 13.99
CA GLU A 1009 0.18 26.30 13.73
C GLU A 1009 0.64 27.27 14.83
N PRO A 1010 1.90 27.77 14.79
CA PRO A 1010 2.42 28.65 15.83
C PRO A 1010 1.63 29.95 15.91
N ARG A 1011 1.07 30.23 17.09
CA ARG A 1011 0.32 31.44 17.41
C ARG A 1011 1.20 32.44 18.14
N PHE A 1012 0.88 33.71 17.97
CA PHE A 1012 1.62 34.81 18.57
C PHE A 1012 0.63 35.70 19.32
N GLY A 1013 0.87 35.97 20.59
CA GLY A 1013 -0.02 36.79 21.41
C GLY A 1013 0.38 36.79 22.87
N LEU A 1014 -0.55 37.27 23.69
CA LEU A 1014 -0.40 37.42 25.12
C LEU A 1014 -1.70 36.99 25.80
N ASP A 1015 -1.60 36.53 27.04
CA ASP A 1015 -2.79 36.15 27.80
C ASP A 1015 -3.64 37.36 28.21
N ILE A 1016 -4.92 37.10 28.44
CA ILE A 1016 -5.90 38.15 28.75
C ILE A 1016 -5.84 38.53 30.24
N ASP A 1017 -5.73 37.53 31.09
CA ASP A 1017 -5.73 37.67 32.55
C ASP A 1017 -4.32 37.45 33.12
N ASN A 1018 -4.03 38.07 34.27
CA ASN A 1018 -2.75 37.93 34.94
C ASN A 1018 -2.88 36.97 36.13
N GLU A 1019 -2.34 35.75 36.01
CA GLU A 1019 -2.38 34.71 37.04
C GLU A 1019 -1.04 34.59 37.78
N GLY A 1020 -0.61 35.65 38.49
CA GLY A 1020 0.51 35.57 39.43
C GLY A 1020 1.84 36.12 38.93
N ASP A 1021 2.95 35.51 39.39
CA ASP A 1021 4.32 35.82 38.96
C ASP A 1021 4.59 35.17 37.59
N ILE A 1022 5.50 35.76 36.79
CA ILE A 1022 5.81 35.27 35.44
C ILE A 1022 6.94 34.26 35.56
N ASP A 1023 6.60 32.97 35.64
CA ASP A 1023 7.61 31.91 35.75
C ASP A 1023 8.16 31.49 34.38
N VAL A 1024 7.33 31.54 33.34
CA VAL A 1024 7.68 31.30 31.94
C VAL A 1024 7.12 32.39 31.04
N TRP A 1025 7.67 32.59 29.84
CA TRP A 1025 7.19 33.63 28.91
C TRP A 1025 5.75 33.41 28.45
N ASN A 1026 5.26 32.17 28.49
CA ASN A 1026 3.87 31.86 28.19
C ASN A 1026 2.88 32.46 29.21
N ASP A 1027 3.32 32.75 30.45
CA ASP A 1027 2.49 33.42 31.47
C ASP A 1027 2.34 34.95 31.22
N LEU A 1028 3.00 35.50 30.18
CA LEU A 1028 2.98 36.93 29.89
C LEU A 1028 1.62 37.38 29.36
N SER A 1029 0.96 38.25 30.12
CA SER A 1029 -0.36 38.78 29.81
C SER A 1029 -0.34 40.23 29.32
N TRP A 1030 -1.38 40.62 28.56
CA TRP A 1030 -1.60 41.98 28.06
C TRP A 1030 -1.49 43.07 29.14
N PRO A 1031 -2.08 42.92 30.36
CA PRO A 1031 -1.97 43.93 31.42
C PRO A 1031 -0.55 44.15 31.93
N VAL A 1032 0.34 43.15 31.81
CA VAL A 1032 1.73 43.23 32.26
C VAL A 1032 2.64 43.76 31.15
N ALA A 1033 2.50 43.25 29.93
CA ALA A 1033 3.33 43.67 28.78
C ALA A 1033 3.04 45.11 28.33
N ALA A 1034 1.78 45.55 28.39
CA ALA A 1034 1.36 46.91 28.04
C ALA A 1034 0.30 47.46 29.01
N PRO A 1035 0.70 47.86 30.23
CA PRO A 1035 -0.22 48.30 31.27
C PRO A 1035 -1.10 49.48 30.83
N GLY A 1036 -2.43 49.27 30.87
CA GLY A 1036 -3.41 50.30 30.51
C GLY A 1036 -3.61 50.53 29.01
N LEU A 1037 -3.10 49.65 28.14
CA LEU A 1037 -3.35 49.71 26.70
C LEU A 1037 -4.83 49.43 26.40
N ALA A 1038 -5.50 50.42 25.79
CA ALA A 1038 -6.87 50.28 25.33
C ALA A 1038 -6.97 49.35 24.11
N ASP A 1039 -8.14 48.70 23.94
CA ASP A 1039 -8.42 47.92 22.74
C ASP A 1039 -8.31 48.81 21.49
N GLY A 1040 -7.72 48.25 20.43
CA GLY A 1040 -7.35 48.98 19.23
C GLY A 1040 -6.00 49.68 19.29
N GLY A 1041 -5.35 49.75 20.46
CA GLY A 1041 -3.97 50.26 20.61
C GLY A 1041 -2.89 49.31 20.09
N PHE A 1042 -1.66 49.80 20.03
CA PHE A 1042 -0.49 49.02 19.58
C PHE A 1042 0.46 48.73 20.75
N LEU A 1043 0.95 47.50 20.82
CA LEU A 1043 2.08 47.11 21.67
C LEU A 1043 3.34 47.85 21.18
N GLN A 1044 4.10 48.46 22.11
CA GLN A 1044 5.25 49.30 21.77
C GLN A 1044 6.51 48.88 22.53
N ILE A 1045 7.63 48.83 21.81
CA ILE A 1045 8.97 48.61 22.35
C ILE A 1045 9.76 49.91 22.17
N ASN A 1046 9.82 50.72 23.23
CA ASN A 1046 10.40 52.06 23.20
C ASN A 1046 11.24 52.33 24.46
N ALA A 1047 11.74 53.57 24.61
CA ALA A 1047 12.56 53.94 25.77
C ALA A 1047 11.84 53.83 27.13
N GLY A 1048 10.50 53.74 27.14
CA GLY A 1048 9.67 53.56 28.32
C GLY A 1048 9.29 52.11 28.62
N THR A 1049 9.71 51.13 27.81
CA THR A 1049 9.47 49.70 28.05
C THR A 1049 10.15 49.28 29.36
N GLN A 1050 9.37 48.74 30.30
CA GLN A 1050 9.89 48.22 31.56
C GLN A 1050 10.58 46.88 31.32
N THR A 1051 11.68 46.63 32.02
CA THR A 1051 12.34 45.33 31.99
C THR A 1051 11.50 44.33 32.77
N ILE A 1052 11.15 43.21 32.13
CA ILE A 1052 10.48 42.07 32.77
C ILE A 1052 11.45 40.90 32.73
N GLU A 1053 11.59 40.20 33.85
CA GLU A 1053 12.42 39.00 34.01
C GLU A 1053 11.53 37.87 34.50
N VAL A 1054 11.80 36.65 34.04
CA VAL A 1054 11.11 35.44 34.50
C VAL A 1054 11.59 35.06 35.91
N THR A 1055 10.66 34.72 36.80
CA THR A 1055 10.95 34.29 38.17
C THR A 1055 11.10 32.77 38.23
N PRO A 1056 11.99 32.23 39.09
CA PRO A 1056 12.04 30.79 39.28
C PRO A 1056 10.73 30.29 39.90
N PRO A 1057 10.07 29.26 39.34
CA PRO A 1057 8.84 28.72 39.90
C PRO A 1057 9.06 28.21 41.34
N GLU A 1058 8.14 28.54 42.26
CA GLU A 1058 8.20 28.09 43.66
C GLU A 1058 7.91 26.60 43.77
N ILE A 1059 8.92 25.73 43.85
CA ILE A 1059 8.74 24.27 43.94
C ILE A 1059 7.91 23.87 45.19
N ASN A 1060 6.59 23.72 45.00
CA ASN A 1060 5.61 23.36 46.01
C ASN A 1060 4.93 22.02 45.67
N ASN A 1061 5.70 20.98 45.32
CA ASN A 1061 5.22 19.59 45.10
C ASN A 1061 4.02 19.41 44.14
N ASN A 1062 3.64 20.41 43.34
CA ASN A 1062 2.57 20.36 42.35
C ASN A 1062 3.15 20.21 40.92
N GLU A 1063 2.42 19.53 40.03
CA GLU A 1063 2.93 19.06 38.72
C GLU A 1063 3.14 20.15 37.67
N ASP A 1064 2.30 21.20 37.66
CA ASP A 1064 2.43 22.33 36.72
C ASP A 1064 3.81 23.00 36.80
N GLU A 1065 4.47 22.91 37.96
CA GLU A 1065 5.76 23.55 38.19
C GLU A 1065 6.93 22.75 37.58
N THR A 1066 6.80 21.45 37.31
CA THR A 1066 7.93 20.64 36.78
C THR A 1066 8.13 20.84 35.28
N GLU A 1067 7.06 21.02 34.51
CA GLU A 1067 7.13 21.40 33.08
C GLU A 1067 7.59 22.86 32.95
N LYS A 1068 7.04 23.75 33.79
CA LYS A 1068 7.52 25.13 33.91
C LYS A 1068 8.99 25.23 34.27
N VAL A 1069 9.54 24.32 35.09
CA VAL A 1069 10.99 24.31 35.40
C VAL A 1069 11.84 24.08 34.15
N LYS A 1070 11.49 23.13 33.27
CA LYS A 1070 12.25 22.88 32.04
C LYS A 1070 12.15 24.06 31.07
N GLN A 1071 10.94 24.60 30.90
CA GLN A 1071 10.74 25.77 30.06
C GLN A 1071 11.43 27.01 30.63
N HIS A 1072 11.44 27.17 31.96
CA HIS A 1072 12.13 28.27 32.65
C HIS A 1072 13.65 28.20 32.44
N GLU A 1073 14.25 27.00 32.43
CA GLU A 1073 15.69 26.84 32.11
C GLU A 1073 16.03 27.44 30.75
N ASP A 1074 15.09 27.42 29.81
CA ASP A 1074 15.25 28.01 28.49
C ASP A 1074 14.91 29.52 28.46
N ASP A 1075 13.80 29.90 29.11
CA ASP A 1075 13.25 31.26 29.08
C ASP A 1075 14.15 32.29 29.76
N VAL A 1076 14.96 31.89 30.76
CA VAL A 1076 15.89 32.75 31.50
C VAL A 1076 16.96 33.40 30.61
N PHE A 1077 17.25 32.82 29.43
CA PHE A 1077 18.22 33.40 28.51
C PHE A 1077 17.69 34.64 27.78
N VAL A 1078 16.38 34.79 27.67
CA VAL A 1078 15.72 35.91 26.99
C VAL A 1078 15.20 36.91 28.03
N THR A 1079 15.22 38.20 27.73
CA THR A 1079 14.72 39.23 28.65
C THR A 1079 13.89 40.27 27.90
N TRP A 1080 12.69 40.57 28.39
CA TRP A 1080 11.86 41.63 27.83
C TRP A 1080 12.43 43.00 28.23
N ASN A 1081 13.03 43.73 27.29
CA ASN A 1081 13.58 45.06 27.52
C ASN A 1081 13.61 45.94 26.25
N LYS A 1082 14.06 47.19 26.38
CA LYS A 1082 14.15 48.14 25.24
C LYS A 1082 15.20 47.80 24.18
N ASP A 1083 16.16 46.93 24.49
CA ASP A 1083 17.33 46.59 23.66
C ASP A 1083 17.13 45.30 22.84
N MET A 1084 15.98 44.62 23.01
CA MET A 1084 15.61 43.38 22.31
C MET A 1084 15.58 43.50 20.78
N HIS A 1085 15.69 42.37 20.07
CA HIS A 1085 15.48 42.30 18.63
C HIS A 1085 14.24 41.44 18.27
N ALA A 1086 13.88 41.39 16.99
CA ALA A 1086 12.61 40.76 16.58
C ALA A 1086 12.54 39.25 16.83
N ALA A 1087 13.69 38.55 16.87
CA ALA A 1087 13.72 37.12 17.20
C ALA A 1087 13.40 36.85 18.68
N GLU A 1088 14.01 37.62 19.60
CA GLU A 1088 13.67 37.55 21.03
C GLU A 1088 12.20 37.88 21.27
N LEU A 1089 11.68 38.91 20.60
CA LEU A 1089 10.26 39.25 20.72
C LEU A 1089 9.35 38.16 20.15
N ALA A 1090 9.72 37.55 19.02
CA ALA A 1090 8.99 36.42 18.45
C ALA A 1090 8.97 35.22 19.41
N TYR A 1091 10.09 34.93 20.08
CA TYR A 1091 10.18 33.88 21.08
C TYR A 1091 9.27 34.16 22.29
N ILE A 1092 9.30 35.38 22.85
CA ILE A 1092 8.46 35.74 24.00
C ILE A 1092 6.97 35.71 23.65
N LEU A 1093 6.60 36.17 22.45
CA LEU A 1093 5.20 36.23 22.02
C LEU A 1093 4.67 34.89 21.50
N TYR A 1094 5.54 33.89 21.30
CA TYR A 1094 5.14 32.56 20.84
C TYR A 1094 4.36 31.84 21.93
N GLN A 1095 3.18 31.35 21.56
CA GLN A 1095 2.25 30.69 22.45
C GLN A 1095 2.37 29.17 22.28
N VAL A 1096 2.68 28.47 23.37
CA VAL A 1096 2.92 27.03 23.37
C VAL A 1096 1.58 26.30 23.20
N PRO A 1097 1.48 25.26 22.34
CA PRO A 1097 0.24 24.51 22.17
C PRO A 1097 -0.21 23.86 23.48
N VAL A 1098 -1.46 24.09 23.84
CA VAL A 1098 -2.04 23.59 25.08
C VAL A 1098 -2.40 22.11 24.95
N LEU A 1099 -2.11 21.35 26.00
CA LEU A 1099 -2.46 19.94 26.13
C LEU A 1099 -3.24 19.74 27.43
N VAL A 1100 -4.40 19.09 27.33
CA VAL A 1100 -5.19 18.72 28.52
C VAL A 1100 -5.55 17.24 28.46
N GLY A 1101 -5.24 16.52 29.53
CA GLY A 1101 -5.64 15.13 29.71
C GLY A 1101 -6.78 15.01 30.71
N VAL A 1102 -7.87 14.33 30.34
CA VAL A 1102 -8.97 13.98 31.25
C VAL A 1102 -8.96 12.48 31.51
N HIS A 1103 -8.90 12.07 32.78
CA HIS A 1103 -8.86 10.67 33.13
C HIS A 1103 -10.23 10.00 32.97
N ALA A 1104 -10.30 8.79 32.41
CA ALA A 1104 -11.56 8.09 32.16
C ALA A 1104 -12.44 7.89 33.42
N ALA A 1105 -11.81 7.70 34.59
CA ALA A 1105 -12.50 7.53 35.87
C ALA A 1105 -13.34 8.75 36.31
N GLU A 1106 -13.09 9.94 35.76
CA GLU A 1106 -13.91 11.14 36.02
C GLU A 1106 -15.18 11.17 35.17
N MET A 1107 -15.12 10.53 34.00
CA MET A 1107 -16.22 10.44 33.04
C MET A 1107 -17.09 9.20 33.23
N LEU A 1108 -16.68 8.26 34.09
CA LEU A 1108 -17.41 7.04 34.40
C LEU A 1108 -17.96 7.09 35.84
N PRO A 1109 -19.07 6.39 36.14
CA PRO A 1109 -19.58 6.31 37.50
C PRO A 1109 -18.52 5.77 38.46
N ARG A 1110 -18.37 6.42 39.63
CA ARG A 1110 -17.37 6.04 40.65
C ARG A 1110 -17.65 4.67 41.27
#